data_AF-A0A504XMP5-F1
#
_entry.id   AF-A0A504XMP5-F1
#
_cell.length_a   1.000
_cell.length_b   1.000
_cell.length_c   1.000
_cell.angle_alpha   90.00
_cell.angle_beta   90.00
_cell.angle_gamma   90.00
#
_symmetry.space_group_name_H-M   'P 1'
#
loop_
_entity.id
_entity.type
_entity.pdbx_description
1 polymer ?
#
loop_
_entity_poly.entity_id
_entity_poly.type
_entity_poly.pdbx_seq_one_letter_code
_entity_poly.pdbx_strand_id
1 'polypeptide(L)'
;MWARRRIFPTVAVPATPHTAALRTPLYDEQCNDKARAAALTLEDSAFNFVSGLGYTLVPALGAEEAAALLSWALPPEWAGDGSVSDELRASRLAAALHNAAVLGACTQVEYFFFGTDNGHAFLMPLLPPHLLEALVAECGETTLPELAHLWKRETELAQAAARGDALAARAIAEGGRAPLNCVGRRLLHRHAREEPVTVVDHLGTLFASAASSGDTSVAVSVFHPVPVGITCLPHPSAVRSTRLWEGSAFTPTPSRSKAGEESDTSLQGALQHWRNAVHAAEPTAVYVFTGDDTGLVRLWRVDVVARSYTLQHVLMCSANMTGMLSPLSPFAREDNSKKVPSRDAGRVVHCLEVDELAGRVFAGTEGGVYVWAINALPWRGPESPSADALAAHHPLCWDEEHQAPLPCALLRYEASLRHDSDAGSMLPTASSANSEKIVEYRASRLANHHVWVLPASIVQSEMARAMERGGSSAGQVSRWKPKHGRMVTGGAAVGVVWNTVKLSTAAVSGGGATVGDRLTDTVVPVSFEGGELRNDLRVPLSCVVPVVYPLAFLRTPGTACFALRVLAGNRRLVTSCADGRVCVWTCRPDKDACTAVAETYVPQLVTSTRQELRGLGRHICVLRTPDVFVTCSYDDGLVKEWHVYDEPEALLLCARRFALAPMHKPKTANVAIAGSNSDEVSADDGEDGDVVGGISCAAAYPAFGALFLVGAFESVIQTYSLTEVAGCEPPRDYVYNGHKTVRLPASMAEDVYHELPAK
;
A
#
# COMPACT_ATOMS: atom_id res chain seq x y z
N MET A 1 17.65 -13.69 14.44
CA MET A 1 16.58 -14.70 14.25
C MET A 1 16.64 -15.41 12.90
N TRP A 2 16.99 -14.72 11.81
CA TRP A 2 16.92 -15.26 10.44
C TRP A 2 18.07 -16.20 10.04
N ALA A 3 19.28 -16.04 10.58
CA ALA A 3 20.44 -16.86 10.19
C ALA A 3 20.30 -18.39 10.41
N ARG A 4 19.31 -18.83 11.21
CA ARG A 4 19.02 -20.26 11.44
C ARG A 4 17.80 -20.78 10.67
N ARG A 5 17.07 -19.90 9.98
CA ARG A 5 15.80 -20.21 9.30
C ARG A 5 16.04 -20.01 7.81
N ARG A 6 15.94 -21.08 7.01
CA ARG A 6 16.19 -21.00 5.56
C ARG A 6 14.89 -20.98 4.75
N ILE A 7 13.84 -21.61 5.27
CA ILE A 7 12.64 -22.01 4.52
C ILE A 7 11.42 -21.94 5.45
N PHE A 8 10.34 -21.30 5.02
CA PHE A 8 9.04 -21.31 5.70
C PHE A 8 7.98 -21.96 4.79
N PRO A 9 7.53 -23.19 5.10
CA PRO A 9 6.48 -23.87 4.34
C PRO A 9 5.11 -23.30 4.71
N THR A 10 4.57 -22.37 3.91
CA THR A 10 3.29 -21.70 4.21
C THR A 10 2.11 -22.65 4.34
N VAL A 11 2.15 -23.79 3.63
CA VAL A 11 1.12 -24.84 3.65
C VAL A 11 1.15 -25.68 4.92
N ALA A 12 2.32 -25.82 5.57
CA ALA A 12 2.46 -26.61 6.80
C ALA A 12 2.05 -25.85 8.07
N VAL A 13 1.72 -24.55 7.93
CA VAL A 13 1.28 -23.71 9.05
C VAL A 13 -0.21 -23.93 9.28
N PRO A 14 -0.63 -24.28 10.51
CA PRO A 14 -2.03 -24.57 10.81
C PRO A 14 -2.91 -23.34 10.58
N ALA A 15 -4.10 -23.54 10.03
CA ALA A 15 -5.08 -22.47 9.87
C ALA A 15 -5.85 -22.26 11.19
N THR A 16 -5.86 -21.03 11.69
CA THR A 16 -6.65 -20.69 12.89
C THR A 16 -8.07 -20.25 12.51
N PRO A 17 -9.11 -20.82 13.13
CA PRO A 17 -10.47 -20.34 12.95
C PRO A 17 -10.72 -19.01 13.68
N HIS A 18 -11.73 -18.28 13.21
CA HIS A 18 -12.42 -17.12 13.82
C HIS A 18 -12.18 -15.72 13.21
N THR A 19 -13.31 -15.01 13.09
CA THR A 19 -13.73 -13.91 12.19
C THR A 19 -13.73 -14.23 10.68
N ALA A 20 -14.78 -13.75 10.00
CA ALA A 20 -14.90 -13.89 8.56
C ALA A 20 -13.89 -12.96 7.87
N ALA A 21 -13.02 -13.54 7.05
CA ALA A 21 -12.20 -12.78 6.11
C ALA A 21 -13.07 -11.83 5.28
N LEU A 22 -12.56 -10.63 5.01
CA LEU A 22 -13.23 -9.63 4.17
C LEU A 22 -13.40 -10.20 2.76
N ARG A 23 -14.62 -10.15 2.22
CA ARG A 23 -14.94 -10.69 0.90
C ARG A 23 -15.11 -9.58 -0.11
N THR A 24 -14.56 -9.76 -1.30
CA THR A 24 -14.84 -8.84 -2.40
C THR A 24 -16.22 -9.11 -3.01
N PRO A 25 -16.87 -8.10 -3.60
CA PRO A 25 -18.16 -8.28 -4.25
C PRO A 25 -18.17 -9.40 -5.29
N LEU A 26 -17.09 -9.52 -6.08
CA LEU A 26 -17.00 -10.56 -7.11
C LEU A 26 -16.89 -11.97 -6.52
N TYR A 27 -16.21 -12.13 -5.39
CA TYR A 27 -16.20 -13.40 -4.65
C TYR A 27 -17.61 -13.78 -4.19
N ASP A 28 -18.36 -12.83 -3.61
CA ASP A 28 -19.73 -13.09 -3.15
C ASP A 28 -20.66 -13.44 -4.32
N GLU A 29 -20.50 -12.80 -5.49
CA GLU A 29 -21.21 -13.17 -6.71
C GLU A 29 -20.91 -14.61 -7.16
N GLN A 30 -19.63 -15.02 -7.15
CA GLN A 30 -19.23 -16.39 -7.49
C GLN A 30 -19.81 -17.42 -6.52
N CYS A 31 -19.86 -17.12 -5.22
CA CYS A 31 -20.44 -18.02 -4.21
C CYS A 31 -21.96 -18.16 -4.35
N ASN A 32 -22.65 -17.11 -4.79
CA ASN A 32 -24.10 -17.12 -4.95
C ASN A 32 -24.55 -17.87 -6.23
N ASP A 33 -23.68 -17.94 -7.25
CA ASP A 33 -23.94 -18.71 -8.47
C ASP A 33 -23.48 -20.18 -8.31
N LYS A 34 -24.45 -21.07 -8.08
CA LYS A 34 -24.18 -22.51 -7.87
C LYS A 34 -23.44 -23.17 -9.04
N ALA A 35 -23.67 -22.73 -10.28
CA ALA A 35 -23.03 -23.31 -11.45
C ALA A 35 -21.55 -22.88 -11.52
N ARG A 36 -21.26 -21.60 -11.24
CA ARG A 36 -19.88 -21.11 -11.13
C ARG A 36 -19.17 -21.71 -9.93
N ALA A 37 -19.82 -21.77 -8.77
CA ALA A 37 -19.24 -22.36 -7.57
C ALA A 37 -18.83 -23.83 -7.75
N ALA A 38 -19.62 -24.61 -8.48
CA ALA A 38 -19.33 -26.02 -8.78
C ALA A 38 -18.22 -26.22 -9.83
N ALA A 39 -17.93 -25.20 -10.64
CA ALA A 39 -16.88 -25.26 -11.66
C ALA A 39 -15.47 -24.94 -11.11
N LEU A 40 -15.38 -24.39 -9.90
CA LEU A 40 -14.12 -23.97 -9.29
C LEU A 40 -13.34 -25.17 -8.75
N THR A 41 -12.05 -25.21 -9.05
CA THR A 41 -11.19 -26.39 -8.83
C THR A 41 -10.50 -26.46 -7.47
N LEU A 42 -10.24 -25.31 -6.84
CA LEU A 42 -9.43 -25.20 -5.62
C LEU A 42 -10.25 -24.81 -4.40
N GLU A 43 -10.25 -25.62 -3.34
CA GLU A 43 -10.87 -25.27 -2.04
C GLU A 43 -10.25 -24.01 -1.41
N ASP A 44 -10.94 -23.39 -0.45
CA ASP A 44 -10.50 -22.13 0.18
C ASP A 44 -9.10 -22.21 0.81
N SER A 45 -8.75 -23.36 1.37
CA SER A 45 -7.46 -23.60 2.03
C SER A 45 -6.40 -24.21 1.11
N ALA A 46 -6.78 -24.61 -0.10
CA ALA A 46 -5.92 -25.28 -1.08
C ALA A 46 -5.43 -24.26 -2.12
N PHE A 47 -4.11 -24.11 -2.21
CA PHE A 47 -3.45 -23.25 -3.19
C PHE A 47 -2.16 -23.91 -3.66
N ASN A 48 -1.73 -23.61 -4.89
CA ASN A 48 -0.55 -24.23 -5.49
C ASN A 48 0.71 -23.40 -5.23
N PHE A 49 0.59 -22.07 -5.25
CA PHE A 49 1.75 -21.18 -5.10
C PHE A 49 1.40 -19.83 -4.51
N VAL A 50 2.45 -19.13 -4.05
CA VAL A 50 2.36 -17.78 -3.51
C VAL A 50 2.66 -16.76 -4.62
N SER A 51 1.72 -15.84 -4.83
CA SER A 51 1.74 -14.82 -5.89
C SER A 51 2.07 -13.41 -5.40
N GLY A 52 1.98 -13.16 -4.09
CA GLY A 52 2.32 -11.88 -3.46
C GLY A 52 2.93 -12.09 -2.09
N LEU A 53 3.85 -11.22 -1.67
CA LEU A 53 4.54 -11.33 -0.39
C LEU A 53 4.70 -9.94 0.26
N GLY A 54 4.41 -9.85 1.55
CA GLY A 54 4.66 -8.69 2.40
C GLY A 54 5.26 -9.11 3.73
N TYR A 55 5.97 -8.18 4.40
CA TYR A 55 6.59 -8.43 5.70
C TYR A 55 6.66 -7.15 6.53
N THR A 56 6.15 -7.20 7.76
CA THR A 56 6.32 -6.13 8.77
C THR A 56 6.56 -6.69 10.16
N LEU A 57 6.78 -5.80 11.13
CA LEU A 57 6.81 -6.15 12.54
C LEU A 57 6.04 -5.13 13.39
N VAL A 58 5.57 -5.60 14.53
CA VAL A 58 5.07 -4.79 15.64
C VAL A 58 6.13 -4.86 16.75
N PRO A 59 6.75 -3.73 17.16
CA PRO A 59 8.00 -3.74 17.93
C PRO A 59 7.84 -4.12 19.41
N ALA A 60 6.67 -3.88 20.00
CA ALA A 60 6.36 -4.23 21.38
C ALA A 60 4.87 -4.50 21.51
N LEU A 61 4.48 -5.39 22.42
CA LEU A 61 3.08 -5.64 22.75
C LEU A 61 2.79 -5.25 24.19
N GLY A 62 1.70 -4.52 24.42
CA GLY A 62 1.07 -4.46 25.73
C GLY A 62 0.48 -5.81 26.17
N ALA A 63 0.22 -5.99 27.46
CA ALA A 63 -0.41 -7.21 27.96
C ALA A 63 -1.78 -7.48 27.30
N GLU A 64 -2.58 -6.44 27.11
CA GLU A 64 -3.89 -6.55 26.45
C GLU A 64 -3.77 -6.87 24.96
N GLU A 65 -2.84 -6.24 24.25
CA GLU A 65 -2.56 -6.52 22.83
C GLU A 65 -2.03 -7.94 22.63
N ALA A 66 -1.14 -8.41 23.52
CA ALA A 66 -0.63 -9.77 23.53
C ALA A 66 -1.74 -10.78 23.79
N ALA A 67 -2.65 -10.50 24.74
CA ALA A 67 -3.79 -11.36 25.02
C ALA A 67 -4.72 -11.46 23.80
N ALA A 68 -5.01 -10.31 23.18
CA ALA A 68 -5.81 -10.23 21.97
C ALA A 68 -5.16 -11.00 20.80
N LEU A 69 -3.84 -10.86 20.60
CA LEU A 69 -3.09 -11.62 19.60
C LEU A 69 -3.14 -13.13 19.86
N LEU A 70 -2.80 -13.57 21.07
CA LEU A 70 -2.72 -15.00 21.42
C LEU A 70 -4.08 -15.69 21.38
N SER A 71 -5.17 -14.95 21.59
CA SER A 71 -6.54 -15.50 21.54
C SER A 71 -6.87 -16.19 20.22
N TRP A 72 -6.32 -15.67 19.11
CA TRP A 72 -6.55 -16.21 17.78
C TRP A 72 -5.30 -16.80 17.13
N ALA A 73 -4.10 -16.31 17.48
CA ALA A 73 -2.88 -16.73 16.81
C ALA A 73 -2.44 -18.13 17.24
N LEU A 74 -2.73 -18.55 18.48
CA LEU A 74 -2.44 -19.91 18.94
C LEU A 74 -3.45 -20.90 18.34
N PRO A 75 -2.99 -21.94 17.61
CA PRO A 75 -3.86 -23.00 17.10
C PRO A 75 -4.70 -23.63 18.22
N PRO A 76 -6.02 -23.84 18.03
CA PRO A 76 -6.87 -24.45 19.05
C PRO A 76 -6.41 -25.84 19.46
N GLU A 77 -5.86 -26.61 18.51
CA GLU A 77 -5.25 -27.92 18.73
C GLU A 77 -4.10 -27.91 19.76
N TRP A 78 -3.47 -26.75 20.01
CA TRP A 78 -2.41 -26.64 21.01
C TRP A 78 -2.93 -26.72 22.45
N ALA A 79 -4.23 -26.50 22.65
CA ALA A 79 -4.92 -26.68 23.93
C ALA A 79 -5.31 -28.16 24.19
N GLY A 80 -5.16 -29.05 23.20
CA GLY A 80 -5.55 -30.46 23.27
C GLY A 80 -7.03 -30.72 22.98
N ASP A 81 -7.40 -32.00 22.82
CA ASP A 81 -8.75 -32.44 22.47
C ASP A 81 -9.75 -32.27 23.63
N GLY A 82 -10.26 -31.06 23.83
CA GLY A 82 -11.63 -30.85 24.30
C GLY A 82 -11.92 -30.69 25.80
N SER A 83 -10.96 -30.31 26.66
CA SER A 83 -11.22 -30.14 28.11
C SER A 83 -11.32 -28.69 28.63
N VAL A 84 -10.77 -27.71 27.91
CA VAL A 84 -10.72 -26.29 28.34
C VAL A 84 -11.65 -25.46 27.46
N SER A 85 -12.68 -24.85 28.06
CA SER A 85 -13.51 -23.85 27.38
C SER A 85 -12.63 -22.72 26.82
N ASP A 86 -12.91 -22.22 25.62
CA ASP A 86 -12.18 -21.10 25.01
C ASP A 86 -12.10 -19.87 25.92
N GLU A 87 -13.16 -19.61 26.71
CA GLU A 87 -13.19 -18.55 27.71
C GLU A 87 -12.19 -18.79 28.85
N LEU A 88 -12.08 -20.04 29.32
CA LEU A 88 -11.13 -20.42 30.36
C LEU A 88 -9.70 -20.35 29.84
N ARG A 89 -9.46 -20.75 28.58
CA ARG A 89 -8.17 -20.61 27.90
C ARG A 89 -7.77 -19.14 27.78
N ALA A 90 -8.67 -18.29 27.28
CA ALA A 90 -8.45 -16.86 27.15
C ALA A 90 -8.17 -16.19 28.51
N SER A 91 -8.96 -16.54 29.54
CA SER A 91 -8.77 -16.03 30.91
C SER A 91 -7.41 -16.41 31.50
N ARG A 92 -6.98 -17.67 31.33
CA ARG A 92 -5.68 -18.14 31.81
C ARG A 92 -4.51 -17.53 31.05
N LEU A 93 -4.63 -17.35 29.74
CA LEU A 93 -3.63 -16.65 28.93
C LEU A 93 -3.51 -15.18 29.36
N ALA A 94 -4.63 -14.49 29.58
CA ALA A 94 -4.63 -13.12 30.10
C ALA A 94 -3.97 -13.06 31.50
N ALA A 95 -4.26 -14.02 32.38
CA ALA A 95 -3.61 -14.11 33.70
C ALA A 95 -2.08 -14.31 33.58
N ALA A 96 -1.63 -15.21 32.70
CA ALA A 96 -0.21 -15.44 32.45
C ALA A 96 0.51 -14.18 31.94
N LEU A 97 -0.16 -13.35 31.14
CA LEU A 97 0.41 -12.10 30.62
C LEU A 97 0.57 -10.99 31.68
N HIS A 98 -0.05 -11.14 32.86
CA HIS A 98 0.24 -10.28 34.01
C HIS A 98 1.52 -10.68 34.76
N ASN A 99 2.08 -11.86 34.48
CA ASN A 99 3.38 -12.26 34.99
C ASN A 99 4.49 -11.45 34.29
N ALA A 100 5.35 -10.80 35.08
CA ALA A 100 6.42 -9.94 34.56
C ALA A 100 7.40 -10.68 33.62
N ALA A 101 7.63 -11.98 33.82
CA ALA A 101 8.50 -12.77 32.95
C ALA A 101 7.87 -13.01 31.57
N VAL A 102 6.56 -13.29 31.53
CA VAL A 102 5.82 -13.50 30.27
C VAL A 102 5.65 -12.17 29.53
N LEU A 103 5.29 -11.09 30.24
CA LEU A 103 5.18 -9.76 29.63
C LEU A 103 6.54 -9.25 29.12
N GLY A 104 7.62 -9.49 29.88
CA GLY A 104 8.99 -9.18 29.43
C GLY A 104 9.41 -9.98 28.19
N ALA A 105 8.72 -11.09 27.91
CA ALA A 105 8.93 -11.89 26.71
C ALA A 105 8.10 -11.43 25.50
N CYS A 106 7.15 -10.51 25.67
CA CYS A 106 6.37 -9.90 24.61
C CYS A 106 7.16 -8.78 23.89
N THR A 107 8.25 -9.17 23.22
CA THR A 107 9.09 -8.24 22.45
C THR A 107 8.46 -7.92 21.09
N GLN A 108 9.10 -8.32 19.98
CA GLN A 108 8.62 -8.02 18.63
C GLN A 108 7.82 -9.18 18.04
N VAL A 109 6.69 -8.87 17.41
CA VAL A 109 5.94 -9.84 16.59
C VAL A 109 6.15 -9.52 15.13
N GLU A 110 6.60 -10.52 14.38
CA GLU A 110 6.81 -10.40 12.95
C GLU A 110 5.56 -10.90 12.21
N TYR A 111 5.25 -10.33 11.06
CA TYR A 111 4.09 -10.70 10.25
C TYR A 111 4.53 -10.92 8.81
N PHE A 112 4.26 -12.11 8.29
CA PHE A 112 4.26 -12.36 6.86
C PHE A 112 2.84 -12.23 6.32
N PHE A 113 2.73 -11.60 5.16
CA PHE A 113 1.51 -11.59 4.36
C PHE A 113 1.80 -12.29 3.05
N PHE A 114 0.90 -13.14 2.60
CA PHE A 114 1.05 -13.79 1.31
C PHE A 114 -0.27 -13.89 0.56
N GLY A 115 -0.23 -13.51 -0.71
CA GLY A 115 -1.29 -13.71 -1.67
C GLY A 115 -1.09 -15.04 -2.39
N THR A 116 -2.18 -15.71 -2.75
CA THR A 116 -2.17 -17.05 -3.35
C THR A 116 -2.89 -17.06 -4.69
N ASP A 117 -2.67 -18.12 -5.48
CA ASP A 117 -3.26 -18.32 -6.80
C ASP A 117 -4.77 -18.58 -6.78
N ASN A 118 -5.33 -18.97 -5.63
CA ASN A 118 -6.75 -19.25 -5.48
C ASN A 118 -7.60 -18.01 -5.11
N GLY A 119 -7.03 -16.81 -5.03
CA GLY A 119 -7.76 -15.59 -4.65
C GLY A 119 -7.64 -15.20 -3.18
N HIS A 120 -6.84 -15.89 -2.38
CA HIS A 120 -6.79 -15.65 -0.94
C HIS A 120 -5.52 -14.92 -0.49
N ALA A 121 -5.71 -13.98 0.44
CA ALA A 121 -4.63 -13.29 1.14
C ALA A 121 -4.60 -13.76 2.60
N PHE A 122 -3.46 -14.30 3.02
CA PHE A 122 -3.24 -14.78 4.37
C PHE A 122 -2.24 -13.91 5.11
N LEU A 123 -2.36 -13.91 6.43
CA LEU A 123 -1.38 -13.39 7.36
C LEU A 123 -0.81 -14.55 8.20
N MET A 124 0.44 -14.41 8.63
CA MET A 124 1.12 -15.40 9.44
C MET A 124 2.00 -14.68 10.48
N PRO A 125 1.59 -14.68 11.76
CA PRO A 125 2.37 -14.10 12.84
C PRO A 125 3.51 -15.03 13.25
N LEU A 126 4.69 -14.45 13.43
CA LEU A 126 5.85 -15.07 14.04
C LEU A 126 6.01 -14.48 15.44
N LEU A 127 5.69 -15.29 16.45
CA LEU A 127 5.86 -14.89 17.84
C LEU A 127 7.35 -14.90 18.23
N PRO A 128 7.77 -14.09 19.21
CA PRO A 128 9.09 -14.19 19.80
C PRO A 128 9.31 -15.60 20.37
N PRO A 129 10.42 -16.30 20.08
CA PRO A 129 10.64 -17.66 20.58
C PRO A 129 10.63 -17.75 22.12
N HIS A 130 11.13 -16.73 22.80
CA HIS A 130 11.16 -16.64 24.25
C HIS A 130 9.76 -16.41 24.86
N LEU A 131 8.80 -15.88 24.08
CA LEU A 131 7.40 -15.81 24.53
C LEU A 131 6.80 -17.21 24.65
N LEU A 132 7.07 -18.10 23.68
CA LEU A 132 6.61 -19.48 23.76
C LEU A 132 7.23 -20.22 24.95
N GLU A 133 8.52 -20.00 25.21
CA GLU A 133 9.21 -20.56 26.38
C GLU A 133 8.55 -20.11 27.69
N ALA A 134 8.29 -18.81 27.83
CA ALA A 134 7.65 -18.24 29.01
C ALA A 134 6.21 -18.75 29.19
N LEU A 135 5.44 -18.88 28.10
CA LEU A 135 4.09 -19.45 28.13
C LEU A 135 4.12 -20.93 28.54
N VAL A 136 5.06 -21.72 28.02
CA VAL A 136 5.21 -23.13 28.42
C VAL A 136 5.56 -23.25 29.90
N ALA A 137 6.46 -22.39 30.41
CA ALA A 137 6.84 -22.38 31.82
C ALA A 137 5.67 -22.00 32.76
N GLU A 138 4.85 -21.03 32.36
CA GLU A 138 3.76 -20.52 33.19
C GLU A 138 2.48 -21.38 33.11
N CYS A 139 2.09 -21.81 31.91
CA CYS A 139 0.79 -22.44 31.67
C CYS A 139 0.83 -23.69 30.78
N GLY A 140 2.01 -24.13 30.32
CA GLY A 140 2.19 -25.18 29.31
C GLY A 140 1.39 -26.46 29.58
N GLU A 141 1.68 -27.19 30.66
CA GLU A 141 1.03 -28.50 30.90
C GLU A 141 -0.46 -28.41 31.27
N THR A 142 -0.92 -27.24 31.73
CA THR A 142 -2.29 -27.05 32.25
C THR A 142 -3.24 -26.40 31.26
N THR A 143 -2.71 -25.64 30.30
CA THR A 143 -3.50 -24.78 29.40
C THR A 143 -3.11 -24.97 27.93
N LEU A 144 -1.85 -25.32 27.64
CA LEU A 144 -1.31 -25.54 26.29
C LEU A 144 -0.51 -26.85 26.20
N PRO A 145 -1.12 -28.01 26.52
CA PRO A 145 -0.39 -29.27 26.72
C PRO A 145 0.36 -29.72 25.46
N GLU A 146 -0.22 -29.51 24.28
CA GLU A 146 0.43 -29.88 23.03
C GLU A 146 1.58 -28.91 22.70
N LEU A 147 1.44 -27.60 22.99
CA LEU A 147 2.57 -26.67 22.86
C LEU A 147 3.76 -27.09 23.75
N ALA A 148 3.49 -27.48 25.00
CA ALA A 148 4.53 -27.95 25.92
C ALA A 148 5.24 -29.21 25.37
N HIS A 149 4.47 -30.16 24.83
CA HIS A 149 5.00 -31.34 24.16
C HIS A 149 5.86 -30.99 22.93
N LEU A 150 5.36 -30.12 22.04
CA LEU A 150 6.08 -29.67 20.85
C LEU A 150 7.35 -28.91 21.19
N TRP A 151 7.31 -28.05 22.20
CA TRP A 151 8.47 -27.29 22.69
C TRP A 151 9.57 -28.22 23.22
N LYS A 152 9.20 -29.22 24.02
CA LYS A 152 10.13 -30.24 24.51
C LYS A 152 10.79 -31.00 23.36
N ARG A 153 10.01 -31.44 22.38
CA ARG A 153 10.52 -32.14 21.19
C ARG A 153 11.49 -31.29 20.37
N GLU A 154 11.17 -30.01 20.13
CA GLU A 154 12.06 -29.07 19.42
C GLU A 154 13.36 -28.85 20.19
N THR A 155 13.29 -28.72 21.52
CA THR A 155 14.47 -28.55 22.37
C THR A 155 15.38 -29.78 22.33
N GLU A 156 14.81 -30.98 22.40
CA GLU A 156 15.55 -32.25 22.29
C GLU A 156 16.24 -32.40 20.92
N LEU A 157 15.53 -32.07 19.83
CA LEU A 157 16.08 -32.08 18.47
C LEU A 157 17.23 -31.08 18.31
N ALA A 158 17.06 -29.85 18.79
CA ALA A 158 18.08 -28.82 18.72
C ALA A 158 19.34 -29.22 19.52
N GLN A 159 19.17 -29.81 20.70
CA GLN A 159 20.28 -30.34 21.49
C GLN A 159 20.97 -31.53 20.81
N ALA A 160 20.23 -32.43 20.18
CA ALA A 160 20.82 -33.55 19.43
C ALA A 160 21.65 -33.06 18.23
N ALA A 161 21.12 -32.11 17.45
CA ALA A 161 21.85 -31.49 16.34
C ALA A 161 23.11 -30.75 16.83
N ALA A 162 23.03 -30.03 17.95
CA ALA A 162 24.19 -29.35 18.55
C ALA A 162 25.28 -30.32 19.03
N ARG A 163 24.91 -31.57 19.37
CA ARG A 163 25.85 -32.66 19.70
C ARG A 163 26.44 -33.35 18.46
N GLY A 164 26.11 -32.89 17.25
CA GLY A 164 26.65 -33.44 16.00
C GLY A 164 25.82 -34.57 15.38
N ASP A 165 24.58 -34.79 15.82
CA ASP A 165 23.68 -35.77 15.20
C ASP A 165 23.27 -35.28 13.80
N ALA A 166 23.79 -35.96 12.76
CA ALA A 166 23.52 -35.65 11.37
C ALA A 166 22.05 -35.86 10.96
N LEU A 167 21.34 -36.81 11.58
CA LEU A 167 19.92 -37.03 11.32
C LEU A 167 19.06 -35.94 11.94
N ALA A 168 19.39 -35.50 13.16
CA ALA A 168 18.72 -34.37 13.79
C ALA A 168 18.97 -33.06 13.01
N ALA A 169 20.22 -32.81 12.60
CA ALA A 169 20.57 -31.67 11.77
C ALA A 169 19.85 -31.69 10.41
N ARG A 170 19.73 -32.87 9.80
CA ARG A 170 19.01 -33.08 8.55
C ARG A 170 17.49 -32.89 8.72
N ALA A 171 16.91 -33.40 9.80
CA ALA A 171 15.49 -33.20 10.11
C ALA A 171 15.13 -31.71 10.31
N ILE A 172 16.05 -30.92 10.90
CA ILE A 172 15.90 -29.46 11.01
C ILE A 172 16.07 -28.78 9.63
N ALA A 173 17.01 -29.27 8.81
CA ALA A 173 17.35 -28.67 7.52
C ALA A 173 16.38 -28.99 6.37
N GLU A 174 15.70 -30.15 6.40
CA GLU A 174 14.83 -30.63 5.32
C GLU A 174 13.51 -29.83 5.19
N GLY A 175 13.25 -28.85 6.06
CA GLY A 175 12.27 -27.77 5.81
C GLY A 175 10.79 -28.20 5.69
N GLY A 176 10.47 -29.45 5.98
CA GLY A 176 9.11 -30.00 5.87
C GLY A 176 8.14 -29.58 7.00
N ARG A 177 8.62 -28.85 8.01
CA ARG A 177 7.82 -28.41 9.16
C ARG A 177 7.88 -26.89 9.33
N ALA A 178 6.74 -26.29 9.66
CA ALA A 178 6.69 -24.90 10.09
C ALA A 178 7.47 -24.72 11.42
N PRO A 179 8.27 -23.65 11.59
CA PRO A 179 8.88 -23.33 12.87
C PRO A 179 7.83 -23.20 13.98
N LEU A 180 8.10 -23.68 15.19
CA LEU A 180 7.11 -23.67 16.28
C LEU A 180 6.60 -22.26 16.64
N ASN A 181 7.41 -21.22 16.45
CA ASN A 181 7.02 -19.83 16.67
C ASN A 181 6.21 -19.22 15.51
N CYS A 182 6.06 -19.96 14.41
CA CYS A 182 5.08 -19.72 13.38
C CYS A 182 3.79 -20.43 13.81
N VAL A 183 2.93 -19.69 14.48
CA VAL A 183 1.73 -20.22 15.14
C VAL A 183 0.63 -20.51 14.09
N GLY A 184 -0.55 -19.93 14.20
CA GLY A 184 -1.60 -20.06 13.20
C GLY A 184 -1.56 -19.03 12.08
N ARG A 185 -1.72 -19.47 10.83
CA ARG A 185 -2.02 -18.58 9.70
C ARG A 185 -3.51 -18.23 9.70
N ARG A 186 -3.83 -17.00 9.32
CA ARG A 186 -5.22 -16.51 9.24
C ARG A 186 -5.53 -15.93 7.87
N LEU A 187 -6.72 -16.23 7.37
CA LEU A 187 -7.24 -15.65 6.14
C LEU A 187 -7.71 -14.22 6.39
N LEU A 188 -7.17 -13.25 5.65
CA LEU A 188 -7.55 -11.83 5.72
C LEU A 188 -8.61 -11.49 4.69
N HIS A 189 -8.31 -11.75 3.43
CA HIS A 189 -9.13 -11.30 2.30
C HIS A 189 -9.48 -12.47 1.38
N ARG A 190 -10.71 -12.46 0.87
CA ARG A 190 -11.19 -13.33 -0.20
C ARG A 190 -11.48 -12.51 -1.44
N HIS A 191 -10.57 -12.60 -2.40
CA HIS A 191 -10.80 -12.16 -3.76
C HIS A 191 -11.52 -13.25 -4.56
N ALA A 192 -11.96 -12.92 -5.77
CA ALA A 192 -12.54 -13.91 -6.67
C ALA A 192 -11.67 -15.17 -6.78
N ARG A 193 -12.30 -16.35 -6.72
CA ARG A 193 -11.59 -17.63 -6.78
C ARG A 193 -10.90 -17.79 -8.13
N GLU A 194 -9.71 -18.39 -8.09
CA GLU A 194 -8.79 -18.60 -9.22
C GLU A 194 -8.18 -17.29 -9.79
N GLU A 195 -8.34 -16.17 -9.09
CA GLU A 195 -7.64 -14.92 -9.41
C GLU A 195 -6.43 -14.73 -8.48
N PRO A 196 -5.19 -14.75 -8.99
CA PRO A 196 -4.03 -14.65 -8.11
C PRO A 196 -3.94 -13.27 -7.43
N VAL A 197 -3.72 -13.28 -6.12
CA VAL A 197 -3.48 -12.06 -5.33
C VAL A 197 -2.02 -11.66 -5.48
N THR A 198 -1.75 -10.76 -6.43
CA THR A 198 -0.38 -10.31 -6.75
C THR A 198 -0.03 -8.96 -6.13
N VAL A 199 -1.03 -8.18 -5.73
CA VAL A 199 -0.85 -6.83 -5.21
C VAL A 199 -1.07 -6.86 -3.72
N VAL A 200 -0.03 -6.52 -2.95
CA VAL A 200 -0.08 -6.42 -1.50
C VAL A 200 0.73 -5.21 -1.04
N ASP A 201 0.24 -4.51 -0.03
CA ASP A 201 1.00 -3.47 0.67
C ASP A 201 0.45 -3.32 2.10
N HIS A 202 1.23 -2.66 2.95
CA HIS A 202 0.90 -2.48 4.36
C HIS A 202 1.41 -1.14 4.89
N LEU A 203 0.79 -0.67 5.95
CA LEU A 203 1.21 0.53 6.67
C LEU A 203 0.78 0.43 8.12
N GLY A 204 1.74 0.52 9.04
CA GLY A 204 1.47 0.25 10.46
C GLY A 204 0.81 -1.12 10.64
N THR A 205 -0.42 -1.12 11.16
CA THR A 205 -1.26 -2.32 11.39
C THR A 205 -2.30 -2.59 10.30
N LEU A 206 -2.24 -1.85 9.18
CA LEU A 206 -3.12 -2.02 8.03
C LEU A 206 -2.48 -2.85 6.93
N PHE A 207 -3.32 -3.60 6.24
CA PHE A 207 -2.96 -4.42 5.09
C PHE A 207 -3.97 -4.22 3.96
N ALA A 208 -3.49 -4.03 2.74
CA ALA A 208 -4.33 -3.99 1.55
C ALA A 208 -3.89 -5.06 0.54
N SER A 209 -4.87 -5.64 -0.16
CA SER A 209 -4.58 -6.53 -1.29
C SER A 209 -5.55 -6.36 -2.45
N ALA A 210 -5.08 -6.73 -3.64
CA ALA A 210 -5.89 -6.81 -4.86
C ALA A 210 -5.50 -8.02 -5.71
N ALA A 211 -6.47 -8.58 -6.42
CA ALA A 211 -6.24 -9.63 -7.39
C ALA A 211 -5.85 -9.05 -8.75
N SER A 212 -5.13 -9.84 -9.55
CA SER A 212 -4.46 -9.30 -10.71
C SER A 212 -5.36 -9.05 -11.92
N SER A 213 -6.47 -9.77 -12.13
CA SER A 213 -7.16 -9.72 -13.43
C SER A 213 -8.67 -9.46 -13.37
N GLY A 214 -9.45 -10.32 -12.74
CA GLY A 214 -10.91 -10.24 -12.75
C GLY A 214 -11.52 -9.43 -11.61
N ASP A 215 -10.90 -9.46 -10.43
CA ASP A 215 -11.44 -8.79 -9.25
C ASP A 215 -11.05 -7.31 -9.22
N THR A 216 -12.02 -6.45 -9.51
CA THR A 216 -11.83 -5.00 -9.57
C THR A 216 -12.00 -4.33 -8.20
N SER A 217 -11.58 -4.99 -7.12
CA SER A 217 -11.67 -4.46 -5.76
C SER A 217 -10.34 -4.54 -5.01
N VAL A 218 -10.05 -3.52 -4.22
CA VAL A 218 -8.93 -3.53 -3.25
C VAL A 218 -9.51 -3.74 -1.86
N ALA A 219 -9.17 -4.85 -1.23
CA ALA A 219 -9.59 -5.17 0.13
C ALA A 219 -8.62 -4.56 1.15
N VAL A 220 -9.13 -3.93 2.21
CA VAL A 220 -8.34 -3.29 3.27
C VAL A 220 -8.79 -3.81 4.64
N SER A 221 -7.83 -4.22 5.47
CA SER A 221 -8.08 -4.73 6.83
C SER A 221 -7.02 -4.24 7.82
N VAL A 222 -7.41 -4.20 9.10
CA VAL A 222 -6.46 -4.21 10.22
C VAL A 222 -6.00 -5.65 10.43
N PHE A 223 -4.71 -5.91 10.64
CA PHE A 223 -4.19 -7.25 10.93
C PHE A 223 -3.73 -7.45 12.39
N HIS A 224 -3.58 -6.38 13.16
CA HIS A 224 -3.06 -6.40 14.53
C HIS A 224 -3.81 -5.41 15.44
N PRO A 225 -4.09 -5.74 16.72
CA PRO A 225 -3.83 -7.03 17.39
C PRO A 225 -4.84 -8.11 17.02
N VAL A 226 -6.05 -7.72 16.57
CA VAL A 226 -7.07 -8.64 16.06
C VAL A 226 -7.38 -8.26 14.60
N PRO A 227 -7.20 -9.21 13.66
CA PRO A 227 -7.59 -9.06 12.28
C PRO A 227 -9.07 -8.73 12.07
N VAL A 228 -9.35 -7.60 11.41
CA VAL A 228 -10.69 -7.06 11.14
C VAL A 228 -10.74 -6.42 9.75
N GLY A 229 -11.74 -6.83 8.96
CA GLY A 229 -12.06 -6.20 7.68
C GLY A 229 -12.56 -4.77 7.84
N ILE A 230 -11.96 -3.84 7.08
CA ILE A 230 -12.39 -2.44 7.03
C ILE A 230 -13.33 -2.26 5.84
N THR A 231 -12.82 -2.35 4.61
CA THR A 231 -13.60 -2.02 3.41
C THR A 231 -13.02 -2.57 2.10
N CYS A 232 -13.83 -2.59 1.05
CA CYS A 232 -13.43 -2.94 -0.32
C CYS A 232 -13.58 -1.71 -1.22
N LEU A 233 -12.46 -1.23 -1.78
CA LEU A 233 -12.43 -0.08 -2.69
C LEU A 233 -12.80 -0.54 -4.11
N PRO A 234 -13.85 -0.01 -4.73
CA PRO A 234 -14.30 -0.45 -6.04
C PRO A 234 -13.53 0.23 -7.17
N HIS A 235 -13.17 -0.55 -8.18
CA HIS A 235 -12.52 -0.09 -9.39
C HIS A 235 -13.32 -0.48 -10.64
N PRO A 236 -13.22 0.33 -11.72
CA PRO A 236 -13.81 -0.03 -13.01
C PRO A 236 -12.98 -1.08 -13.77
N SER A 237 -11.76 -1.37 -13.31
CA SER A 237 -10.84 -2.30 -13.94
C SER A 237 -9.83 -2.88 -12.94
N ALA A 238 -9.02 -3.83 -13.38
CA ALA A 238 -8.12 -4.59 -12.52
C ALA A 238 -7.02 -3.71 -11.93
N VAL A 239 -6.81 -3.83 -10.61
CA VAL A 239 -5.76 -3.08 -9.91
C VAL A 239 -4.45 -3.85 -10.00
N ARG A 240 -3.40 -3.18 -10.47
CA ARG A 240 -2.08 -3.76 -10.72
C ARG A 240 -1.02 -3.32 -9.71
N SER A 241 -1.29 -2.22 -8.99
CA SER A 241 -0.41 -1.71 -7.95
C SER A 241 -1.22 -0.97 -6.89
N THR A 242 -0.73 -1.02 -5.65
CA THR A 242 -1.31 -0.30 -4.51
C THR A 242 -0.20 0.26 -3.64
N ARG A 243 -0.44 1.40 -2.98
CA ARG A 243 0.46 2.00 -2.00
C ARG A 243 -0.33 2.67 -0.90
N LEU A 244 -0.19 2.19 0.34
CA LEU A 244 -0.72 2.86 1.53
C LEU A 244 0.19 4.03 1.91
N TRP A 245 -0.41 5.09 2.46
CA TRP A 245 0.27 6.31 2.82
C TRP A 245 -0.41 6.99 4.02
N GLU A 246 0.40 7.48 4.97
CA GLU A 246 -0.10 8.12 6.21
C GLU A 246 -0.75 9.47 5.95
N GLY A 247 -0.50 10.10 4.80
CA GLY A 247 -1.01 11.44 4.54
C GLY A 247 -0.12 12.56 5.10
N SER A 248 1.15 12.28 5.42
CA SER A 248 2.10 13.23 6.00
C SER A 248 2.23 14.57 5.22
N ALA A 249 1.96 14.60 3.92
CA ALA A 249 1.95 15.86 3.13
C ALA A 249 0.77 16.80 3.46
N PHE A 250 -0.27 16.27 4.11
CA PHE A 250 -1.41 17.03 4.63
C PHE A 250 -1.14 17.63 6.01
N THR A 251 -0.29 16.98 6.80
CA THR A 251 0.12 17.41 8.13
C THR A 251 1.58 17.87 8.05
N PRO A 252 1.86 19.12 7.63
CA PRO A 252 3.24 19.59 7.55
C PRO A 252 3.90 19.44 8.92
N THR A 253 5.06 18.76 8.94
CA THR A 253 5.91 18.74 10.12
C THR A 253 6.25 20.18 10.48
N PRO A 254 6.16 20.57 11.77
CA PRO A 254 6.55 21.90 12.19
C PRO A 254 8.04 22.06 11.90
N SER A 255 8.37 22.68 10.77
CA SER A 255 9.74 23.07 10.48
C SER A 255 10.19 23.92 11.64
N ARG A 256 11.28 23.51 12.31
CA ARG A 256 12.04 24.38 13.21
C ARG A 256 12.21 25.70 12.47
N SER A 257 11.49 26.73 12.91
CA SER A 257 11.61 28.06 12.34
C SER A 257 13.09 28.41 12.34
N LYS A 258 13.60 28.84 11.18
CA LYS A 258 14.86 29.57 11.16
C LYS A 258 14.65 30.75 12.09
N ALA A 259 15.38 30.78 13.19
CA ALA A 259 15.36 31.87 14.14
C ALA A 259 15.73 33.16 13.38
N GLY A 260 14.76 34.04 13.14
CA GLY A 260 15.04 35.33 12.52
C GLY A 260 13.89 36.06 11.81
N GLU A 261 12.79 35.41 11.48
CA GLU A 261 11.65 36.12 10.84
C GLU A 261 10.56 36.44 11.87
N GLU A 262 10.52 37.70 12.31
CA GLU A 262 9.38 38.31 13.01
C GLU A 262 8.17 38.37 12.04
N SER A 263 7.48 37.25 11.86
CA SER A 263 6.16 37.22 11.20
C SER A 263 5.04 37.19 12.25
N ASP A 264 3.91 37.84 11.96
CA ASP A 264 2.70 37.97 12.80
C ASP A 264 2.43 36.73 13.69
N THR A 265 2.64 36.91 15.00
CA THR A 265 2.52 35.87 16.02
C THR A 265 1.10 35.28 16.13
N SER A 266 0.07 36.05 15.77
CA SER A 266 -1.32 35.61 15.76
C SER A 266 -1.64 34.66 14.59
N LEU A 267 -1.12 34.97 13.41
CA LEU A 267 -1.29 34.17 12.19
C LEU A 267 -0.58 32.83 12.31
N GLN A 268 0.66 32.87 12.82
CA GLN A 268 1.48 31.67 13.04
C GLN A 268 0.87 30.78 14.13
N GLY A 269 0.28 31.36 15.18
CA GLY A 269 -0.49 30.65 16.18
C GLY A 269 -1.72 29.95 15.61
N ALA A 270 -2.54 30.65 14.82
CA ALA A 270 -3.73 30.09 14.19
C ALA A 270 -3.40 28.93 13.23
N LEU A 271 -2.35 29.09 12.42
CA LEU A 271 -1.86 28.05 11.50
C LEU A 271 -1.33 26.82 12.26
N GLN A 272 -0.57 27.02 13.33
CA GLN A 272 -0.04 25.92 14.12
C GLN A 272 -1.15 25.16 14.86
N HIS A 273 -2.16 25.86 15.37
CA HIS A 273 -3.31 25.23 16.00
C HIS A 273 -4.20 24.48 15.00
N TRP A 274 -4.41 25.02 13.80
CA TRP A 274 -5.09 24.31 12.72
C TRP A 274 -4.35 23.00 12.37
N ARG A 275 -3.03 23.04 12.23
CA ARG A 275 -2.20 21.83 11.99
C ARG A 275 -2.35 20.80 13.11
N ASN A 276 -2.34 21.24 14.36
CA ASN A 276 -2.51 20.36 15.52
C ASN A 276 -3.92 19.71 15.54
N ALA A 277 -4.96 20.44 15.15
CA ALA A 277 -6.33 19.92 15.08
C ALA A 277 -6.51 18.89 13.96
N VAL A 278 -5.94 19.15 12.78
CA VAL A 278 -5.87 18.21 11.66
C VAL A 278 -5.15 16.93 12.09
N HIS A 279 -3.97 17.06 12.72
CA HIS A 279 -3.22 15.92 13.24
C HIS A 279 -3.98 15.12 14.32
N ALA A 280 -4.75 15.79 15.19
CA ALA A 280 -5.54 15.13 16.23
C ALA A 280 -6.78 14.39 15.70
N ALA A 281 -7.35 14.83 14.56
CA ALA A 281 -8.53 14.23 13.95
C ALA A 281 -8.22 13.18 12.88
N GLU A 282 -6.95 13.04 12.49
CA GLU A 282 -6.48 12.10 11.47
C GLU A 282 -5.88 10.75 11.93
N PRO A 283 -5.78 10.38 13.22
CA PRO A 283 -5.12 9.12 13.57
C PRO A 283 -5.89 7.88 13.06
N THR A 284 -7.10 8.05 12.53
CA THR A 284 -7.99 6.99 12.03
C THR A 284 -8.10 6.93 10.51
N ALA A 285 -7.55 7.90 9.77
CA ALA A 285 -7.66 7.97 8.31
C ALA A 285 -6.34 7.56 7.63
N VAL A 286 -6.44 6.74 6.58
CA VAL A 286 -5.28 6.30 5.79
C VAL A 286 -5.56 6.49 4.31
N TYR A 287 -4.51 6.86 3.58
CA TYR A 287 -4.59 7.09 2.15
C TYR A 287 -4.13 5.87 1.38
N VAL A 288 -4.82 5.58 0.28
CA VAL A 288 -4.48 4.46 -0.59
C VAL A 288 -4.37 4.96 -2.01
N PHE A 289 -3.19 4.86 -2.60
CA PHE A 289 -2.98 5.00 -4.04
C PHE A 289 -3.20 3.65 -4.71
N THR A 290 -3.95 3.63 -5.81
CA THR A 290 -4.25 2.41 -6.58
C THR A 290 -4.03 2.69 -8.06
N GLY A 291 -3.27 1.83 -8.73
CA GLY A 291 -2.96 1.93 -10.15
C GLY A 291 -3.61 0.78 -10.91
N ASP A 292 -4.34 1.09 -11.98
CA ASP A 292 -5.06 0.10 -12.77
C ASP A 292 -4.43 -0.22 -14.13
N ASP A 293 -4.97 -1.22 -14.80
CA ASP A 293 -4.62 -1.62 -16.17
C ASP A 293 -5.00 -0.61 -17.26
N THR A 294 -5.74 0.45 -16.93
CA THR A 294 -6.14 1.49 -17.88
C THR A 294 -5.25 2.73 -17.84
N GLY A 295 -4.25 2.76 -16.97
CA GLY A 295 -3.35 3.91 -16.81
C GLY A 295 -3.90 5.01 -15.91
N LEU A 296 -4.79 4.66 -14.98
CA LEU A 296 -5.30 5.60 -13.98
C LEU A 296 -4.76 5.27 -12.60
N VAL A 297 -4.33 6.31 -11.89
CA VAL A 297 -3.98 6.24 -10.47
C VAL A 297 -5.10 6.92 -9.69
N ARG A 298 -5.60 6.28 -8.63
CA ARG A 298 -6.66 6.85 -7.76
C ARG A 298 -6.13 7.02 -6.35
N LEU A 299 -6.41 8.18 -5.76
CA LEU A 299 -6.15 8.47 -4.37
C LEU A 299 -7.45 8.32 -3.57
N TRP A 300 -7.48 7.35 -2.67
CA TRP A 300 -8.58 7.11 -1.74
C TRP A 300 -8.21 7.60 -0.35
N ARG A 301 -9.19 8.11 0.39
CA ARG A 301 -9.13 8.25 1.84
C ARG A 301 -9.99 7.15 2.44
N VAL A 302 -9.41 6.33 3.31
CA VAL A 302 -10.07 5.25 4.03
C VAL A 302 -10.19 5.65 5.49
N ASP A 303 -11.39 5.62 6.02
CA ASP A 303 -11.65 5.81 7.45
C ASP A 303 -11.70 4.44 8.13
N VAL A 304 -10.71 4.16 8.97
CA VAL A 304 -10.55 2.84 9.60
C VAL A 304 -11.65 2.59 10.63
N VAL A 305 -12.10 3.62 11.35
CA VAL A 305 -13.10 3.51 12.42
C VAL A 305 -14.50 3.45 11.82
N ALA A 306 -14.82 4.37 10.91
CA ALA A 306 -16.13 4.40 10.25
C ALA A 306 -16.28 3.30 9.20
N ARG A 307 -15.19 2.63 8.82
CA ARG A 307 -15.14 1.61 7.76
C ARG A 307 -15.66 2.13 6.42
N SER A 308 -15.47 3.42 6.18
CA SER A 308 -15.89 4.13 4.97
C SER A 308 -14.67 4.47 4.11
N TYR A 309 -14.94 4.85 2.87
CA TYR A 309 -13.91 5.37 1.98
C TYR A 309 -14.48 6.45 1.08
N THR A 310 -13.59 7.32 0.61
CA THR A 310 -13.90 8.35 -0.37
C THR A 310 -12.82 8.42 -1.43
N LEU A 311 -13.24 8.48 -2.70
CA LEU A 311 -12.34 8.76 -3.81
C LEU A 311 -12.04 10.26 -3.83
N GLN A 312 -10.79 10.62 -3.58
CA GLN A 312 -10.37 12.01 -3.49
C GLN A 312 -10.00 12.55 -4.87
N HIS A 313 -9.08 11.89 -5.58
CA HIS A 313 -8.53 12.38 -6.85
C HIS A 313 -8.28 11.23 -7.83
N VAL A 314 -8.36 11.55 -9.12
CA VAL A 314 -7.89 10.68 -10.21
C VAL A 314 -6.67 11.31 -10.86
N LEU A 315 -5.53 10.65 -10.74
CA LEU A 315 -4.26 11.01 -11.35
C LEU A 315 -4.18 10.32 -12.71
N MET A 316 -4.12 11.12 -13.77
CA MET A 316 -4.15 10.63 -15.15
C MET A 316 -2.74 10.46 -15.71
N CYS A 317 -2.43 9.28 -16.26
CA CYS A 317 -1.24 9.09 -17.08
C CYS A 317 -1.48 9.70 -18.47
N SER A 318 -1.01 10.92 -18.68
CA SER A 318 -1.19 11.67 -19.93
C SER A 318 0.10 12.41 -20.29
N ALA A 319 0.74 11.99 -21.37
CA ALA A 319 1.99 12.59 -21.82
C ALA A 319 1.78 13.96 -22.50
N ASN A 320 0.58 14.22 -23.06
CA ASN A 320 0.27 15.49 -23.74
C ASN A 320 -0.13 16.63 -22.79
N MET A 321 -0.31 16.33 -21.51
CA MET A 321 -0.69 17.27 -20.44
C MET A 321 0.39 17.42 -19.36
N THR A 322 1.64 16.97 -19.61
CA THR A 322 2.74 17.10 -18.64
C THR A 322 3.08 18.56 -18.34
N GLY A 323 3.42 18.88 -17.09
CA GLY A 323 3.84 20.22 -16.67
C GLY A 323 2.68 21.21 -16.51
N MET A 324 1.46 20.80 -16.88
CA MET A 324 0.23 21.52 -16.54
C MET A 324 -0.05 21.26 -15.06
N LEU A 325 0.55 22.08 -14.20
CA LEU A 325 0.19 22.11 -12.79
C LEU A 325 -1.31 22.36 -12.66
N SER A 326 -2.06 21.31 -12.36
CA SER A 326 -3.40 21.45 -11.80
C SER A 326 -3.25 21.74 -10.31
N PRO A 327 -2.90 22.99 -9.97
CA PRO A 327 -3.87 23.78 -9.24
C PRO A 327 -3.91 25.24 -9.73
N LEU A 328 -5.11 25.79 -9.91
CA LEU A 328 -5.40 27.23 -9.76
C LEU A 328 -4.92 28.23 -10.81
N SER A 329 -4.37 27.85 -11.96
CA SER A 329 -4.75 28.66 -13.12
C SER A 329 -6.18 28.22 -13.43
N PRO A 330 -7.24 29.07 -13.28
CA PRO A 330 -8.39 28.87 -14.15
C PRO A 330 -7.77 28.64 -15.52
N PHE A 331 -8.09 27.54 -16.20
CA PHE A 331 -7.72 27.42 -17.60
C PHE A 331 -8.13 28.75 -18.17
N ALA A 332 -7.15 29.60 -18.50
CA ALA A 332 -7.45 30.84 -19.16
C ALA A 332 -8.10 30.28 -20.41
N ARG A 333 -9.41 30.45 -20.53
CA ARG A 333 -10.14 29.99 -21.70
C ARG A 333 -9.59 30.67 -22.98
N GLU A 334 -8.68 31.63 -22.78
CA GLU A 334 -7.82 32.33 -23.72
C GLU A 334 -6.56 31.54 -24.15
N ASP A 335 -6.21 30.45 -23.48
CA ASP A 335 -5.11 29.58 -23.91
C ASP A 335 -5.62 28.79 -25.13
N ASN A 336 -5.41 29.37 -26.30
CA ASN A 336 -5.88 28.91 -27.62
C ASN A 336 -5.38 27.52 -28.02
N SER A 337 -4.61 26.84 -27.16
CA SER A 337 -4.25 25.44 -27.35
C SER A 337 -5.47 24.58 -26.99
N LYS A 338 -6.25 24.21 -28.02
CA LYS A 338 -7.32 23.20 -27.97
C LYS A 338 -6.76 21.80 -27.68
N LYS A 339 -5.90 21.65 -26.68
CA LYS A 339 -5.33 20.34 -26.31
C LYS A 339 -6.40 19.58 -25.53
N VAL A 340 -7.11 18.72 -26.25
CA VAL A 340 -8.04 17.77 -25.65
C VAL A 340 -7.22 16.84 -24.74
N PRO A 341 -7.51 16.77 -23.43
CA PRO A 341 -6.85 15.83 -22.55
C PRO A 341 -7.08 14.42 -23.08
N SER A 342 -5.99 13.73 -23.43
CA SER A 342 -6.07 12.34 -23.85
C SER A 342 -5.36 11.50 -22.82
N ARG A 343 -6.06 10.48 -22.32
CA ARG A 343 -5.43 9.39 -21.61
C ARG A 343 -4.49 8.66 -22.57
N ASP A 344 -3.31 8.29 -22.11
CA ASP A 344 -2.48 7.31 -22.81
C ASP A 344 -3.16 5.94 -22.67
N ALA A 345 -4.16 5.70 -23.51
CA ALA A 345 -5.02 4.52 -23.41
C ALA A 345 -4.18 3.23 -23.48
N GLY A 346 -4.40 2.34 -22.52
CA GLY A 346 -3.78 1.01 -22.49
C GLY A 346 -2.43 0.92 -21.78
N ARG A 347 -1.92 2.00 -21.16
CA ARG A 347 -0.68 1.92 -20.37
C ARG A 347 -0.95 1.46 -18.95
N VAL A 348 -0.72 0.18 -18.69
CA VAL A 348 -0.87 -0.43 -17.37
C VAL A 348 0.03 0.24 -16.32
N VAL A 349 -0.50 0.48 -15.11
CA VAL A 349 0.28 0.94 -13.95
C VAL A 349 0.85 -0.24 -13.17
N HIS A 350 2.07 -0.65 -13.49
CA HIS A 350 2.70 -1.85 -12.92
C HIS A 350 3.18 -1.66 -11.48
N CYS A 351 3.61 -0.45 -11.10
CA CYS A 351 4.14 -0.17 -9.77
C CYS A 351 3.89 1.28 -9.34
N LEU A 352 3.79 1.50 -8.03
CA LEU A 352 3.56 2.80 -7.41
C LEU A 352 4.55 3.00 -6.26
N GLU A 353 4.98 4.25 -6.07
CA GLU A 353 5.75 4.66 -4.90
C GLU A 353 5.45 6.11 -4.54
N VAL A 354 5.58 6.41 -3.25
CA VAL A 354 5.39 7.75 -2.68
C VAL A 354 6.73 8.18 -2.06
N ASP A 355 7.25 9.32 -2.50
CA ASP A 355 8.30 10.04 -1.79
C ASP A 355 7.63 11.08 -0.91
N GLU A 356 7.47 10.75 0.37
CA GLU A 356 6.80 11.61 1.34
C GLU A 356 7.56 12.92 1.57
N LEU A 357 8.89 12.87 1.59
CA LEU A 357 9.73 14.04 1.87
C LEU A 357 9.71 15.03 0.71
N ALA A 358 9.70 14.54 -0.53
CA ALA A 358 9.54 15.39 -1.72
C ALA A 358 8.06 15.72 -2.01
N GLY A 359 7.11 15.03 -1.38
CA GLY A 359 5.68 15.13 -1.69
C GLY A 359 5.36 14.72 -3.12
N ARG A 360 5.91 13.59 -3.59
CA ARG A 360 5.77 13.09 -4.97
C ARG A 360 5.17 11.68 -5.00
N VAL A 361 4.34 11.41 -6.01
CA VAL A 361 3.91 10.05 -6.39
C VAL A 361 4.54 9.69 -7.73
N PHE A 362 5.00 8.45 -7.83
CA PHE A 362 5.56 7.85 -9.03
C PHE A 362 4.71 6.66 -9.46
N ALA A 363 4.43 6.56 -10.76
CA ALA A 363 3.78 5.39 -11.36
C ALA A 363 4.62 4.85 -12.50
N GLY A 364 5.08 3.61 -12.38
CA GLY A 364 5.76 2.89 -13.44
C GLY A 364 4.77 2.31 -14.44
N THR A 365 4.95 2.65 -15.70
CA THR A 365 4.06 2.28 -16.80
C THR A 365 4.86 1.77 -18.00
N GLU A 366 4.17 1.44 -19.08
CA GLU A 366 4.79 1.25 -20.38
C GLU A 366 5.52 2.54 -20.84
N GLY A 367 6.79 2.38 -21.22
CA GLY A 367 7.67 3.42 -21.73
C GLY A 367 8.29 4.37 -20.69
N GLY A 368 7.88 4.32 -19.40
CA GLY A 368 8.46 5.20 -18.39
C GLY A 368 7.68 5.36 -17.10
N VAL A 369 8.05 6.39 -16.34
CA VAL A 369 7.48 6.74 -15.03
C VAL A 369 6.77 8.08 -15.09
N TYR A 370 5.51 8.12 -14.66
CA TYR A 370 4.77 9.36 -14.45
C TYR A 370 5.00 9.89 -13.03
N VAL A 371 5.16 11.21 -12.92
CA VAL A 371 5.43 11.89 -11.65
C VAL A 371 4.33 12.91 -11.37
N TRP A 372 3.74 12.89 -10.17
CA TRP A 372 2.81 13.92 -9.69
C TRP A 372 3.33 14.54 -8.39
N ALA A 373 3.02 15.82 -8.17
CA ALA A 373 3.22 16.46 -6.88
C ALA A 373 1.96 16.32 -6.04
N ILE A 374 2.05 15.54 -4.96
CA ILE A 374 0.96 15.40 -3.99
C ILE A 374 0.82 16.68 -3.17
N ASN A 375 1.94 17.31 -2.84
CA ASN A 375 1.97 18.56 -2.08
C ASN A 375 1.44 19.77 -2.86
N ALA A 376 1.28 19.66 -4.17
CA ALA A 376 0.75 20.72 -5.04
C ALA A 376 -0.68 20.41 -5.54
N LEU A 377 -1.39 19.48 -4.91
CA LEU A 377 -2.75 19.16 -5.33
C LEU A 377 -3.73 20.31 -5.00
N PRO A 378 -4.88 20.41 -5.72
CA PRO A 378 -5.78 21.59 -5.74
C PRO A 378 -6.33 22.07 -4.40
N TRP A 379 -6.12 21.31 -3.33
CA TRP A 379 -6.58 21.62 -1.99
C TRP A 379 -5.64 22.52 -1.19
N ARG A 380 -4.44 22.88 -1.69
CA ARG A 380 -3.58 23.83 -0.96
C ARG A 380 -3.95 25.29 -1.16
N GLY A 381 -4.86 25.62 -2.09
CA GLY A 381 -5.15 27.02 -2.44
C GLY A 381 -3.91 27.75 -2.97
N PRO A 382 -4.03 29.01 -3.43
CA PRO A 382 -2.88 29.91 -3.41
C PRO A 382 -2.44 30.03 -1.95
N GLU A 383 -1.14 30.24 -1.66
CA GLU A 383 -0.65 30.47 -0.31
C GLU A 383 -1.45 31.62 0.33
N SER A 384 -2.51 31.26 1.05
CA SER A 384 -3.42 32.21 1.66
C SER A 384 -2.97 32.39 3.09
N PRO A 385 -2.81 33.64 3.55
CA PRO A 385 -2.35 33.89 4.91
C PRO A 385 -3.38 33.43 5.96
N SER A 386 -4.65 33.17 5.60
CA SER A 386 -5.69 32.82 6.58
C SER A 386 -5.93 31.31 6.73
N ALA A 387 -6.11 30.86 7.97
CA ALA A 387 -6.49 29.48 8.30
C ALA A 387 -7.84 29.08 7.67
N ASP A 388 -8.77 30.02 7.51
CA ASP A 388 -10.09 29.78 6.88
C ASP A 388 -9.97 29.46 5.38
N ALA A 389 -9.05 30.11 4.67
CA ALA A 389 -8.81 29.81 3.27
C ALA A 389 -8.12 28.46 3.09
N LEU A 390 -7.12 28.14 3.92
CA LEU A 390 -6.48 26.82 3.92
C LEU A 390 -7.49 25.71 4.23
N ALA A 391 -8.36 25.94 5.21
CA ALA A 391 -9.48 25.08 5.57
C ALA A 391 -10.50 24.86 4.43
N ALA A 392 -10.86 25.91 3.70
CA ALA A 392 -11.78 25.83 2.56
C ALA A 392 -11.23 24.95 1.42
N HIS A 393 -9.90 24.83 1.34
CA HIS A 393 -9.25 24.09 0.27
C HIS A 393 -8.85 22.67 0.69
N HIS A 394 -8.50 22.41 1.96
CA HIS A 394 -7.93 21.14 2.43
C HIS A 394 -8.86 19.91 2.25
N PRO A 395 -8.35 18.74 1.81
CA PRO A 395 -9.20 17.56 1.57
C PRO A 395 -9.60 16.86 2.87
N LEU A 396 -8.91 17.14 3.97
CA LEU A 396 -9.22 16.66 5.32
C LEU A 396 -10.07 17.62 6.13
N CYS A 397 -10.48 18.76 5.57
CA CYS A 397 -11.55 19.55 6.18
C CYS A 397 -12.91 18.88 5.92
N TRP A 398 -13.02 17.59 6.24
CA TRP A 398 -14.19 16.76 6.01
C TRP A 398 -14.24 15.67 7.09
N ASP A 399 -15.06 15.92 8.11
CA ASP A 399 -15.41 14.98 9.17
C ASP A 399 -16.77 14.36 8.79
N GLU A 400 -16.79 13.05 8.52
CA GLU A 400 -18.01 12.33 8.13
C GLU A 400 -18.93 12.01 9.33
N GLU A 401 -18.35 11.84 10.53
CA GLU A 401 -19.09 11.55 11.76
C GLU A 401 -19.88 12.78 12.23
N HIS A 402 -19.28 13.97 12.07
CA HIS A 402 -19.89 15.26 12.40
C HIS A 402 -20.44 16.01 11.18
N GLN A 403 -20.30 15.44 9.97
CA GLN A 403 -20.73 16.01 8.68
C GLN A 403 -20.36 17.48 8.50
N ALA A 404 -19.14 17.83 8.90
CA ALA A 404 -18.68 19.20 8.95
C ALA A 404 -17.24 19.29 8.43
N PRO A 405 -16.79 20.47 7.96
CA PRO A 405 -15.37 20.60 7.76
C PRO A 405 -14.73 20.67 9.16
N LEU A 406 -13.55 20.05 9.34
CA LEU A 406 -12.72 20.15 10.55
C LEU A 406 -12.56 21.59 11.15
N PRO A 407 -12.79 22.72 10.44
CA PRO A 407 -12.90 24.07 10.99
C PRO A 407 -14.17 24.40 11.80
N CYS A 408 -14.98 23.43 12.21
CA CYS A 408 -15.80 23.65 13.43
C CYS A 408 -14.91 23.94 14.66
N ALA A 409 -13.62 23.55 14.59
CA ALA A 409 -12.60 23.90 15.56
C ALA A 409 -12.23 25.41 15.58
N LEU A 410 -12.40 26.15 14.47
CA LEU A 410 -12.13 27.60 14.43
C LEU A 410 -13.33 28.43 14.93
N LEU A 411 -14.56 27.99 14.65
CA LEU A 411 -15.78 28.67 15.14
C LEU A 411 -15.94 28.62 16.68
N ARG A 412 -15.36 27.61 17.36
CA ARG A 412 -15.34 27.57 18.83
C ARG A 412 -14.50 28.71 19.44
N TYR A 413 -13.49 29.21 18.72
CA TYR A 413 -12.65 30.33 19.17
C TYR A 413 -13.31 31.69 18.94
N GLU A 414 -14.02 31.88 17.82
CA GLU A 414 -14.84 33.10 17.62
C GLU A 414 -16.02 33.18 18.60
N ALA A 415 -16.60 32.03 18.96
CA ALA A 415 -17.62 31.95 20.01
C ALA A 415 -17.04 32.20 21.41
N SER A 416 -15.84 31.68 21.73
CA SER A 416 -15.21 31.89 23.04
C SER A 416 -14.61 33.29 23.22
N LEU A 417 -14.15 33.95 22.14
CA LEU A 417 -13.75 35.36 22.16
C LEU A 417 -14.94 36.32 22.29
N ARG A 418 -16.17 35.85 21.99
CA ARG A 418 -17.40 36.64 22.08
C ARG A 418 -18.25 36.33 23.32
N HIS A 419 -17.91 35.32 24.11
CA HIS A 419 -18.67 34.92 25.30
C HIS A 419 -17.78 34.85 26.54
N ASP A 420 -17.48 36.04 27.05
CA ASP A 420 -17.17 36.31 28.46
C ASP A 420 -18.47 36.45 29.31
N SER A 421 -19.56 35.78 28.93
CA SER A 421 -20.81 35.81 29.71
C SER A 421 -21.63 34.54 29.55
N ASP A 422 -21.58 33.69 30.58
CA ASP A 422 -22.57 32.72 31.04
C ASP A 422 -23.48 32.01 30.00
N ALA A 423 -23.14 30.76 29.64
CA ALA A 423 -24.10 29.64 29.58
C ALA A 423 -23.43 28.29 29.19
N GLY A 424 -23.60 27.29 30.07
CA GLY A 424 -23.92 25.90 29.75
C GLY A 424 -23.11 25.13 28.69
N SER A 425 -22.25 24.22 29.16
CA SER A 425 -21.66 23.11 28.40
C SER A 425 -22.72 22.25 27.68
N MET A 426 -22.90 22.45 26.37
CA MET A 426 -23.42 21.45 25.45
C MET A 426 -22.52 21.34 24.22
N LEU A 427 -22.18 20.11 23.83
CA LEU A 427 -21.53 19.80 22.55
C LEU A 427 -22.46 20.26 21.40
N PRO A 428 -21.96 21.02 20.40
CA PRO A 428 -22.78 21.49 19.30
C PRO A 428 -23.10 20.32 18.36
N THR A 429 -24.38 20.03 18.19
CA THR A 429 -24.91 19.20 17.10
C THR A 429 -24.71 19.91 15.76
N ALA A 430 -24.36 19.16 14.72
CA ALA A 430 -24.16 19.68 13.36
C ALA A 430 -25.44 20.39 12.86
N SER A 431 -25.37 21.69 12.62
CA SER A 431 -26.50 22.48 12.11
C SER A 431 -26.58 22.40 10.58
N SER A 432 -27.77 22.61 10.03
CA SER A 432 -28.02 22.63 8.58
C SER A 432 -27.18 23.69 7.82
N ALA A 433 -26.69 24.73 8.50
CA ALA A 433 -25.84 25.77 7.93
C ALA A 433 -24.40 25.29 7.64
N ASN A 434 -23.91 24.30 8.40
CA ASN A 434 -22.57 23.73 8.17
C ASN A 434 -22.55 22.87 6.91
N SER A 435 -23.60 22.08 6.67
CA SER A 435 -23.67 21.19 5.51
C SER A 435 -23.76 21.92 4.17
N GLU A 436 -24.36 23.11 4.14
CA GLU A 436 -24.44 23.94 2.94
C GLU A 436 -23.09 24.56 2.55
N LYS A 437 -22.36 25.13 3.52
CA LYS A 437 -21.03 25.69 3.28
C LYS A 437 -20.04 24.67 2.73
N ILE A 438 -20.15 23.41 3.15
CA ILE A 438 -19.24 22.36 2.67
C ILE A 438 -19.48 22.04 1.21
N VAL A 439 -20.76 21.90 0.83
CA VAL A 439 -21.14 21.65 -0.55
C VAL A 439 -20.74 22.83 -1.42
N GLU A 440 -20.85 24.06 -0.91
CA GLU A 440 -20.35 25.28 -1.55
C GLU A 440 -18.83 25.25 -1.78
N TYR A 441 -18.04 24.82 -0.79
CA TYR A 441 -16.58 24.69 -0.94
C TYR A 441 -16.22 23.64 -1.99
N ARG A 442 -16.86 22.46 -1.96
CA ARG A 442 -16.60 21.43 -2.99
C ARG A 442 -17.00 21.91 -4.39
N ALA A 443 -18.15 22.57 -4.49
CA ALA A 443 -18.67 23.11 -5.73
C ALA A 443 -17.74 24.19 -6.32
N SER A 444 -17.28 25.13 -5.50
CA SER A 444 -16.36 26.19 -5.92
C SER A 444 -14.99 25.64 -6.34
N ARG A 445 -14.47 24.63 -5.63
CA ARG A 445 -13.24 23.91 -6.00
C ARG A 445 -13.33 23.22 -7.36
N LEU A 446 -14.50 22.73 -7.74
CA LEU A 446 -14.67 21.98 -8.98
C LEU A 446 -15.04 22.87 -10.17
N ALA A 447 -15.52 24.09 -9.95
CA ALA A 447 -15.82 25.03 -11.02
C ALA A 447 -14.60 25.24 -11.92
N ASN A 448 -14.78 25.11 -13.24
CA ASN A 448 -13.75 25.19 -14.26
C ASN A 448 -12.59 24.19 -14.15
N HIS A 449 -12.76 23.13 -13.36
CA HIS A 449 -11.76 22.08 -13.24
C HIS A 449 -12.10 20.88 -14.13
N HIS A 450 -11.03 20.20 -14.57
CA HIS A 450 -11.12 18.90 -15.20
C HIS A 450 -11.60 17.86 -14.19
N VAL A 451 -12.65 17.14 -14.55
CA VAL A 451 -13.31 16.16 -13.70
C VAL A 451 -13.46 14.82 -14.40
N TRP A 452 -13.41 13.80 -13.57
CA TRP A 452 -13.74 12.43 -13.89
C TRP A 452 -15.14 12.14 -13.41
N VAL A 453 -15.95 11.54 -14.28
CA VAL A 453 -17.30 11.10 -13.92
C VAL A 453 -17.23 9.63 -13.46
N LEU A 454 -17.80 9.36 -12.28
CA LEU A 454 -17.85 8.03 -11.68
C LEU A 454 -18.41 6.96 -12.64
N PRO A 455 -18.21 5.65 -12.38
CA PRO A 455 -18.73 4.58 -13.23
C PRO A 455 -20.26 4.68 -13.42
N ALA A 456 -20.72 4.22 -14.59
CA ALA A 456 -22.11 4.35 -15.03
C ALA A 456 -23.15 3.86 -14.02
N SER A 457 -22.86 2.78 -13.29
CA SER A 457 -23.76 2.21 -12.27
C SER A 457 -23.98 3.16 -11.10
N ILE A 458 -22.90 3.74 -10.58
CA ILE A 458 -22.94 4.71 -9.48
C ILE A 458 -23.68 5.97 -9.93
N VAL A 459 -23.31 6.51 -11.10
CA VAL A 459 -23.93 7.72 -11.64
C VAL A 459 -25.43 7.52 -11.85
N GLN A 460 -25.86 6.39 -12.40
CA GLN A 460 -27.29 6.08 -12.55
C GLN A 460 -28.02 6.03 -11.21
N SER A 461 -27.43 5.39 -10.20
CA SER A 461 -28.03 5.30 -8.86
C SER A 461 -28.18 6.68 -8.22
N GLU A 462 -27.13 7.51 -8.25
CA GLU A 462 -27.16 8.86 -7.69
C GLU A 462 -28.13 9.78 -8.44
N MET A 463 -28.17 9.68 -9.79
CA MET A 463 -29.12 10.42 -10.61
C MET A 463 -30.57 10.02 -10.29
N ALA A 464 -30.85 8.74 -10.06
CA ALA A 464 -32.17 8.28 -9.66
C ALA A 464 -32.58 8.83 -8.29
N ARG A 465 -31.69 8.78 -7.27
CA ARG A 465 -31.94 9.37 -5.95
C ARG A 465 -32.20 10.87 -6.01
N ALA A 466 -31.42 11.60 -6.80
CA ALA A 466 -31.63 13.03 -7.02
C ALA A 466 -32.98 13.33 -7.68
N MET A 467 -33.43 12.49 -8.62
CA MET A 467 -34.74 12.62 -9.27
C MET A 467 -35.91 12.30 -8.32
N GLU A 468 -35.76 11.33 -7.43
CA GLU A 468 -36.77 10.95 -6.44
C GLU A 468 -36.97 12.04 -5.37
N ARG A 469 -35.91 12.78 -5.03
CA ARG A 469 -35.91 13.82 -3.99
C ARG A 469 -36.24 15.23 -4.52
N GLY A 470 -36.02 15.49 -5.81
CA GLY A 470 -36.17 16.81 -6.41
C GLY A 470 -37.58 17.14 -6.91
N GLY A 471 -38.24 18.13 -6.28
CA GLY A 471 -39.49 18.73 -6.74
C GLY A 471 -39.34 20.22 -7.12
N SER A 472 -38.77 20.54 -8.28
CA SER A 472 -39.02 21.76 -9.10
C SER A 472 -38.03 21.86 -10.28
N SER A 473 -38.47 22.46 -11.37
CA SER A 473 -37.88 22.47 -12.73
C SER A 473 -36.53 23.20 -12.94
N ALA A 474 -35.91 23.80 -11.92
CA ALA A 474 -34.64 24.52 -12.07
C ALA A 474 -33.46 23.67 -11.56
N GLY A 475 -32.71 23.03 -12.47
CA GLY A 475 -31.52 22.24 -12.11
C GLY A 475 -31.61 20.74 -12.38
N GLN A 476 -32.57 20.30 -13.19
CA GLN A 476 -32.85 18.88 -13.43
C GLN A 476 -31.62 18.10 -13.93
N VAL A 477 -31.37 16.97 -13.29
CA VAL A 477 -30.40 15.95 -13.70
C VAL A 477 -30.71 15.49 -15.13
N SER A 478 -29.68 15.25 -15.94
CA SER A 478 -29.86 14.80 -17.31
C SER A 478 -30.60 13.47 -17.39
N ARG A 479 -31.43 13.25 -18.42
CA ARG A 479 -31.98 11.91 -18.66
C ARG A 479 -30.84 10.97 -19.05
N TRP A 480 -30.68 9.87 -18.33
CA TRP A 480 -29.66 8.87 -18.62
C TRP A 480 -29.84 8.30 -20.03
N LYS A 481 -28.73 8.17 -20.77
CA LYS A 481 -28.67 7.52 -22.09
C LYS A 481 -27.52 6.52 -22.08
N PRO A 482 -27.64 5.35 -22.74
CA PRO A 482 -26.57 4.35 -22.80
C PRO A 482 -25.22 4.89 -23.27
N LYS A 483 -25.23 5.89 -24.16
CA LYS A 483 -24.01 6.55 -24.64
C LYS A 483 -23.25 7.31 -23.53
N HIS A 484 -23.91 7.82 -22.50
CA HIS A 484 -23.22 8.48 -21.39
C HIS A 484 -22.33 7.47 -20.66
N GLY A 485 -22.87 6.27 -20.43
CA GLY A 485 -22.13 5.16 -19.84
C GLY A 485 -20.87 4.77 -20.64
N ARG A 486 -20.99 4.70 -21.96
CA ARG A 486 -19.90 4.22 -22.83
C ARG A 486 -18.86 5.29 -23.16
N MET A 487 -19.28 6.55 -23.25
CA MET A 487 -18.43 7.61 -23.81
C MET A 487 -17.80 8.53 -22.76
N VAL A 488 -18.39 8.67 -21.57
CA VAL A 488 -17.90 9.67 -20.60
C VAL A 488 -17.70 9.17 -19.17
N THR A 489 -18.43 8.15 -18.72
CA THR A 489 -18.26 7.63 -17.36
C THR A 489 -17.10 6.65 -17.24
N GLY A 490 -16.60 6.42 -16.01
CA GLY A 490 -15.62 5.37 -15.76
C GLY A 490 -14.24 5.65 -16.38
N GLY A 491 -13.98 6.87 -16.84
CA GLY A 491 -12.70 7.27 -17.44
C GLY A 491 -12.65 7.15 -18.95
N ALA A 492 -13.80 7.04 -19.60
CA ALA A 492 -13.89 7.12 -21.07
C ALA A 492 -13.55 8.52 -21.60
N ALA A 493 -13.86 9.59 -20.85
CA ALA A 493 -13.49 10.96 -21.20
C ALA A 493 -13.26 11.81 -19.94
N VAL A 494 -12.55 12.94 -20.11
CA VAL A 494 -12.43 13.98 -19.09
C VAL A 494 -13.39 15.11 -19.41
N GLY A 495 -14.20 15.49 -18.43
CA GLY A 495 -15.11 16.62 -18.55
C GLY A 495 -14.59 17.86 -17.84
N VAL A 496 -15.27 18.99 -18.05
CA VAL A 496 -15.01 20.26 -17.35
C VAL A 496 -16.30 20.70 -16.68
N VAL A 497 -16.26 21.07 -15.40
CA VAL A 497 -17.44 21.64 -14.72
C VAL A 497 -17.59 23.10 -15.12
N TRP A 498 -18.78 23.53 -15.55
CA TRP A 498 -19.02 24.91 -15.99
C TRP A 498 -18.92 25.93 -14.84
N ASN A 499 -18.43 27.14 -15.16
CA ASN A 499 -18.16 28.34 -14.34
C ASN A 499 -19.04 28.64 -13.11
N THR A 500 -20.25 28.09 -12.97
CA THR A 500 -21.13 28.34 -11.82
C THR A 500 -21.86 27.06 -11.42
N VAL A 501 -21.55 26.54 -10.25
CA VAL A 501 -22.35 25.50 -9.59
C VAL A 501 -23.44 26.20 -8.77
N LYS A 502 -24.71 25.94 -9.09
CA LYS A 502 -25.83 26.46 -8.29
C LYS A 502 -26.18 25.45 -7.21
N LEU A 503 -26.06 25.84 -5.95
CA LEU A 503 -26.51 25.04 -4.82
C LEU A 503 -28.03 24.88 -4.88
N SER A 504 -28.51 23.66 -4.61
CA SER A 504 -29.95 23.42 -4.52
C SER A 504 -30.50 24.10 -3.27
N THR A 505 -31.35 25.11 -3.46
CA THR A 505 -32.09 25.78 -2.37
C THR A 505 -33.33 24.99 -1.95
N ALA A 506 -33.58 23.82 -2.56
CA ALA A 506 -34.70 22.95 -2.22
C ALA A 506 -34.39 22.27 -0.88
N ALA A 507 -34.57 23.03 0.20
CA ALA A 507 -34.55 22.51 1.56
C ALA A 507 -35.60 21.40 1.66
N VAL A 508 -35.15 20.21 2.06
CA VAL A 508 -36.00 19.24 2.74
C VAL A 508 -36.69 20.01 3.87
N SER A 509 -37.98 20.25 3.74
CA SER A 509 -38.82 20.95 4.73
C SER A 509 -39.08 20.08 5.98
N GLY A 510 -38.08 19.31 6.41
CA GLY A 510 -38.04 18.45 7.58
C GLY A 510 -36.58 18.27 7.98
N GLY A 511 -36.27 18.41 9.28
CA GLY A 511 -34.90 18.59 9.76
C GLY A 511 -33.89 17.51 9.36
N GLY A 512 -32.63 17.92 9.18
CA GLY A 512 -31.46 17.03 9.21
C GLY A 512 -30.92 16.51 7.87
N ALA A 513 -30.96 17.29 6.77
CA ALA A 513 -30.32 16.87 5.51
C ALA A 513 -28.80 16.70 5.68
N THR A 514 -28.32 15.48 5.40
CA THR A 514 -26.89 15.18 5.47
C THR A 514 -26.15 15.86 4.33
N VAL A 515 -24.83 16.04 4.47
CA VAL A 515 -24.03 16.54 3.33
C VAL A 515 -24.05 15.58 2.16
N GLY A 516 -24.09 14.26 2.40
CA GLY A 516 -24.26 13.26 1.35
C GLY A 516 -25.52 13.52 0.53
N ASP A 517 -26.65 13.79 1.21
CA ASP A 517 -27.89 14.16 0.54
C ASP A 517 -27.74 15.45 -0.28
N ARG A 518 -27.12 16.49 0.30
CA ARG A 518 -26.88 17.75 -0.41
C ARG A 518 -25.91 17.63 -1.60
N LEU A 519 -24.94 16.72 -1.55
CA LEU A 519 -24.04 16.41 -2.66
C LEU A 519 -24.78 15.69 -3.79
N THR A 520 -25.72 14.81 -3.44
CA THR A 520 -26.62 14.15 -4.42
C THR A 520 -27.60 15.16 -5.03
N ASP A 521 -28.11 16.10 -4.24
CA ASP A 521 -29.12 17.08 -4.67
C ASP A 521 -28.52 18.26 -5.45
N THR A 522 -27.24 18.55 -5.27
CA THR A 522 -26.54 19.61 -6.00
C THR A 522 -26.09 19.11 -7.37
N VAL A 523 -26.63 19.68 -8.43
CA VAL A 523 -26.37 19.24 -9.82
C VAL A 523 -25.34 20.14 -10.49
N VAL A 524 -24.31 19.53 -11.08
CA VAL A 524 -23.27 20.21 -11.86
C VAL A 524 -23.37 19.89 -13.36
N PRO A 525 -23.25 20.90 -14.24
CA PRO A 525 -23.08 20.69 -15.67
C PRO A 525 -21.61 20.38 -16.01
N VAL A 526 -21.40 19.29 -16.73
CA VAL A 526 -20.08 18.85 -17.20
C VAL A 526 -20.04 18.89 -18.74
N SER A 527 -19.14 19.69 -19.30
CA SER A 527 -18.89 19.80 -20.74
C SER A 527 -17.70 18.93 -21.16
N PHE A 528 -17.75 18.37 -22.37
CA PHE A 528 -16.70 17.50 -22.92
C PHE A 528 -16.15 18.12 -24.20
N GLU A 529 -14.95 18.70 -24.12
CA GLU A 529 -14.36 19.49 -25.20
C GLU A 529 -13.85 18.64 -26.38
N GLY A 530 -13.67 17.33 -26.17
CA GLY A 530 -13.34 16.35 -27.22
C GLY A 530 -14.52 16.00 -28.13
N GLY A 531 -15.72 16.53 -27.87
CA GLY A 531 -16.92 16.29 -28.67
C GLY A 531 -17.61 14.95 -28.40
N GLU A 532 -17.23 14.25 -27.34
CA GLU A 532 -17.84 12.98 -26.91
C GLU A 532 -19.34 13.14 -26.64
N LEU A 533 -19.73 14.30 -26.11
CA LEU A 533 -21.13 14.70 -25.96
C LEU A 533 -21.36 16.09 -26.56
N ARG A 534 -22.41 16.20 -27.38
CA ARG A 534 -22.86 17.47 -27.98
C ARG A 534 -23.43 18.47 -26.96
N ASN A 535 -23.99 17.97 -25.86
CA ASN A 535 -24.62 18.77 -24.82
C ASN A 535 -23.97 18.43 -23.48
N ASP A 536 -23.97 19.39 -22.55
CA ASP A 536 -23.49 19.17 -21.18
C ASP A 536 -24.24 18.03 -20.49
N LEU A 537 -23.49 17.20 -19.78
CA LEU A 537 -24.04 16.19 -18.91
C LEU A 537 -24.29 16.81 -17.53
N ARG A 538 -25.55 16.86 -17.10
CA ARG A 538 -25.93 17.32 -15.76
C ARG A 538 -26.02 16.15 -14.81
N VAL A 539 -25.11 16.09 -13.83
CA VAL A 539 -24.99 15.00 -12.85
C VAL A 539 -24.89 15.55 -11.43
N PRO A 540 -25.26 14.76 -10.42
CA PRO A 540 -25.00 15.10 -9.02
C PRO A 540 -23.52 15.42 -8.75
N LEU A 541 -23.25 16.32 -7.82
CA LEU A 541 -21.89 16.69 -7.38
C LEU A 541 -21.16 15.50 -6.74
N SER A 542 -21.91 14.55 -6.17
CA SER A 542 -21.38 13.25 -5.69
C SER A 542 -20.75 12.40 -6.80
N CYS A 543 -21.09 12.64 -8.08
CA CYS A 543 -20.64 11.84 -9.23
C CYS A 543 -19.36 12.36 -9.90
N VAL A 544 -18.79 13.46 -9.44
CA VAL A 544 -17.61 14.09 -10.06
C VAL A 544 -16.42 14.11 -9.12
N VAL A 545 -15.25 13.80 -9.67
CA VAL A 545 -13.97 13.71 -8.96
C VAL A 545 -12.93 14.54 -9.71
N PRO A 546 -12.10 15.36 -9.03
CA PRO A 546 -11.06 16.15 -9.69
C PRO A 546 -9.99 15.28 -10.37
N VAL A 547 -9.53 15.72 -11.53
CA VAL A 547 -8.44 15.10 -12.31
C VAL A 547 -7.13 15.85 -12.09
N VAL A 548 -6.04 15.10 -11.98
CA VAL A 548 -4.69 15.62 -11.78
C VAL A 548 -3.78 15.12 -12.90
N TYR A 549 -3.02 16.03 -13.51
CA TYR A 549 -2.07 15.74 -14.57
C TYR A 549 -0.63 15.62 -14.05
N PRO A 550 0.22 14.84 -14.74
CA PRO A 550 1.57 14.60 -14.29
C PRO A 550 2.42 15.86 -14.42
N LEU A 551 3.32 16.06 -13.47
CA LEU A 551 4.39 17.04 -13.58
C LEU A 551 5.34 16.69 -14.71
N ALA A 552 5.73 15.42 -14.78
CA ALA A 552 6.73 14.94 -15.71
C ALA A 552 6.48 13.49 -16.09
N PHE A 553 7.02 13.10 -17.25
CA PHE A 553 7.15 11.72 -17.69
C PHE A 553 8.63 11.39 -17.89
N LEU A 554 9.14 10.44 -17.11
CA LEU A 554 10.52 9.99 -17.13
C LEU A 554 10.64 8.78 -18.05
N ARG A 555 11.20 8.99 -19.25
CA ARG A 555 11.32 7.93 -20.25
C ARG A 555 12.40 6.92 -19.85
N THR A 556 12.00 5.69 -19.58
CA THR A 556 12.94 4.60 -19.26
C THR A 556 13.54 3.99 -20.53
N PRO A 557 14.76 3.42 -20.46
CA PRO A 557 15.37 2.75 -21.62
C PRO A 557 14.64 1.47 -22.05
N GLY A 558 13.95 0.78 -21.14
CA GLY A 558 13.15 -0.42 -21.44
C GLY A 558 11.70 -0.11 -21.85
N THR A 559 11.00 -1.14 -22.34
CA THR A 559 9.62 -1.02 -22.85
C THR A 559 8.58 -0.77 -21.77
N ALA A 560 8.83 -1.18 -20.52
CA ALA A 560 7.97 -0.90 -19.38
C ALA A 560 8.76 -0.88 -18.07
N CYS A 561 8.28 -0.11 -17.09
CA CYS A 561 8.83 -0.03 -15.73
C CYS A 561 7.98 -0.88 -14.78
N PHE A 562 8.53 -2.01 -14.31
CA PHE A 562 7.80 -2.99 -13.49
C PHE A 562 8.02 -2.86 -12.00
N ALA A 563 9.15 -2.28 -11.60
CA ALA A 563 9.41 -1.92 -10.22
C ALA A 563 10.08 -0.56 -10.15
N LEU A 564 9.79 0.16 -9.08
CA LEU A 564 10.49 1.39 -8.72
C LEU A 564 10.52 1.55 -7.21
N ARG A 565 11.54 2.22 -6.69
CA ARG A 565 11.67 2.56 -5.26
C ARG A 565 12.37 3.89 -5.08
N VAL A 566 11.96 4.61 -4.05
CA VAL A 566 12.65 5.82 -3.59
C VAL A 566 13.75 5.39 -2.65
N LEU A 567 14.98 5.84 -2.92
CA LEU A 567 16.12 5.63 -2.02
C LEU A 567 16.11 6.70 -0.92
N ALA A 568 16.54 6.33 0.28
CA ALA A 568 16.22 7.01 1.54
C ALA A 568 16.15 8.55 1.45
N GLY A 569 14.93 9.08 1.48
CA GLY A 569 14.58 10.49 1.73
C GLY A 569 15.23 11.59 0.90
N ASN A 570 15.95 11.26 -0.16
CA ASN A 570 16.77 12.21 -0.90
C ASN A 570 16.63 11.96 -2.39
N ARG A 571 15.79 12.74 -3.10
CA ARG A 571 15.83 13.06 -4.55
C ARG A 571 16.18 11.93 -5.53
N ARG A 572 16.14 10.65 -5.14
CA ARG A 572 16.62 9.51 -5.91
C ARG A 572 15.53 8.49 -6.05
N LEU A 573 15.30 8.17 -7.31
CA LEU A 573 14.37 7.14 -7.72
C LEU A 573 15.17 6.06 -8.43
N VAL A 574 14.91 4.81 -8.11
CA VAL A 574 15.44 3.66 -8.85
C VAL A 574 14.30 3.00 -9.59
N THR A 575 14.53 2.64 -10.85
CA THR A 575 13.56 1.94 -11.70
C THR A 575 14.18 0.68 -12.26
N SER A 576 13.40 -0.40 -12.31
CA SER A 576 13.74 -1.67 -12.94
C SER A 576 12.77 -1.94 -14.08
N CYS A 577 13.34 -2.18 -15.26
CA CYS A 577 12.61 -2.24 -16.52
C CYS A 577 12.40 -3.68 -17.00
N ALA A 578 11.54 -3.82 -18.02
CA ALA A 578 11.22 -5.09 -18.69
C ALA A 578 12.45 -5.83 -19.22
N ASP A 579 13.46 -5.08 -19.67
CA ASP A 579 14.73 -5.57 -20.21
C ASP A 579 15.79 -5.84 -19.11
N GLY A 580 15.38 -5.83 -17.84
CA GLY A 580 16.27 -6.06 -16.72
C GLY A 580 17.23 -4.92 -16.42
N ARG A 581 17.11 -3.77 -17.11
CA ARG A 581 17.90 -2.57 -16.85
C ARG A 581 17.45 -1.90 -15.56
N VAL A 582 18.45 -1.47 -14.80
CA VAL A 582 18.26 -0.63 -13.62
C VAL A 582 18.73 0.78 -13.95
N CYS A 583 17.88 1.77 -13.68
CA CYS A 583 18.20 3.19 -13.84
C CYS A 583 18.06 3.90 -12.48
N VAL A 584 19.08 4.70 -12.13
CA VAL A 584 19.08 5.60 -10.98
C VAL A 584 18.85 7.01 -11.50
N TRP A 585 17.79 7.64 -11.01
CA TRP A 585 17.37 8.99 -11.34
C TRP A 585 17.72 9.92 -10.19
N THR A 586 18.13 11.15 -10.50
CA THR A 586 18.33 12.21 -9.50
C THR A 586 17.47 13.42 -9.83
N CYS A 587 16.74 13.93 -8.84
CA CYS A 587 16.07 15.21 -8.94
C CYS A 587 17.10 16.33 -8.90
N ARG A 588 17.18 17.10 -9.98
CA ARG A 588 17.99 18.31 -10.04
C ARG A 588 17.07 19.53 -9.88
N PRO A 589 17.38 20.47 -8.97
CA PRO A 589 16.72 21.76 -8.98
C PRO A 589 17.15 22.50 -10.23
N ASP A 590 16.20 22.92 -11.06
CA ASP A 590 16.50 23.83 -12.16
C ASP A 590 16.98 25.17 -11.59
N LYS A 591 18.11 25.67 -12.12
CA LYS A 591 18.75 26.89 -11.62
C LYS A 591 18.02 28.16 -12.06
N ASP A 592 17.17 28.08 -13.08
CA ASP A 592 16.59 29.24 -13.76
C ASP A 592 15.07 29.41 -13.56
N ALA A 593 14.43 28.56 -12.76
CA ALA A 593 12.98 28.58 -12.58
C ALA A 593 12.57 29.11 -11.20
N CYS A 594 11.99 30.31 -11.16
CA CYS A 594 11.40 30.94 -9.97
C CYS A 594 10.14 30.24 -9.42
N THR A 595 9.80 29.03 -9.87
CA THR A 595 8.59 28.31 -9.45
C THR A 595 8.92 26.86 -9.11
N ALA A 596 8.25 26.28 -8.10
CA ALA A 596 8.46 24.91 -7.59
C ALA A 596 8.18 23.77 -8.60
N VAL A 597 8.04 24.12 -9.89
CA VAL A 597 7.63 23.29 -11.04
C VAL A 597 8.84 22.65 -11.73
N ALA A 598 10.04 23.14 -11.46
CA ALA A 598 11.24 22.80 -12.22
C ALA A 598 12.20 21.87 -11.47
N GLU A 599 11.67 20.97 -10.66
CA GLU A 599 12.44 19.82 -10.17
C GLU A 599 12.29 18.67 -11.17
N THR A 600 13.26 18.55 -12.08
CA THR A 600 13.28 17.49 -13.08
C THR A 600 14.14 16.33 -12.61
N TYR A 601 13.59 15.11 -12.64
CA TYR A 601 14.37 13.89 -12.46
C TYR A 601 15.15 13.60 -13.74
N VAL A 602 16.47 13.47 -13.61
CA VAL A 602 17.38 13.23 -14.73
C VAL A 602 18.05 11.87 -14.50
N PRO A 603 18.17 11.01 -15.53
CA PRO A 603 18.87 9.74 -15.38
C PRO A 603 20.34 10.02 -15.08
N GLN A 604 20.83 9.46 -13.97
CA GLN A 604 22.22 9.61 -13.52
C GLN A 604 23.05 8.38 -13.90
N LEU A 605 22.52 7.18 -13.65
CA LEU A 605 23.21 5.91 -13.86
C LEU A 605 22.26 4.91 -14.50
N VAL A 606 22.75 4.14 -15.48
CA VAL A 606 22.01 3.05 -16.12
C VAL A 606 22.94 1.85 -16.23
N THR A 607 22.45 0.66 -15.88
CA THR A 607 23.23 -0.58 -16.03
C THR A 607 23.57 -0.84 -17.48
N SER A 608 24.81 -1.27 -17.74
CA SER A 608 25.23 -1.72 -19.08
C SER A 608 24.61 -3.07 -19.47
N THR A 609 24.62 -3.42 -20.75
CA THR A 609 24.07 -4.69 -21.29
C THR A 609 24.66 -5.96 -20.67
N ARG A 610 25.86 -5.89 -20.08
CA ARG A 610 26.48 -7.02 -19.37
C ARG A 610 26.02 -7.15 -17.91
N GLN A 611 25.41 -6.12 -17.37
CA GLN A 611 24.98 -5.98 -15.98
C GLN A 611 23.47 -6.08 -15.80
N GLU A 612 22.70 -6.17 -16.90
CA GLU A 612 21.24 -6.38 -16.92
C GLU A 612 20.84 -7.70 -16.28
N LEU A 613 19.66 -7.75 -15.65
CA LEU A 613 18.98 -9.03 -15.39
C LEU A 613 18.64 -9.66 -16.75
N ARG A 614 18.72 -10.99 -16.90
CA ARG A 614 18.39 -11.62 -18.19
C ARG A 614 16.88 -11.78 -18.40
N GLY A 615 16.09 -11.41 -17.39
CA GLY A 615 14.63 -11.46 -17.41
C GLY A 615 14.01 -10.22 -16.77
N LEU A 616 12.69 -10.30 -16.61
CA LEU A 616 11.82 -9.25 -16.10
C LEU A 616 12.21 -8.86 -14.66
N GLY A 617 12.79 -7.67 -14.49
CA GLY A 617 13.13 -7.12 -13.18
C GLY A 617 11.88 -6.64 -12.44
N ARG A 618 11.23 -7.54 -11.71
CA ARG A 618 9.88 -7.37 -11.15
C ARG A 618 9.85 -6.79 -9.74
N HIS A 619 10.95 -6.87 -8.99
CA HIS A 619 11.00 -6.40 -7.60
C HIS A 619 12.26 -5.58 -7.34
N ILE A 620 12.09 -4.43 -6.68
CA ILE A 620 13.17 -3.65 -6.06
C ILE A 620 12.90 -3.57 -4.56
N CYS A 621 13.88 -3.99 -3.78
CA CYS A 621 13.84 -4.00 -2.33
C CYS A 621 14.98 -3.15 -1.77
N VAL A 622 14.66 -2.12 -0.97
CA VAL A 622 15.70 -1.39 -0.23
C VAL A 622 16.23 -2.32 0.86
N LEU A 623 17.54 -2.51 0.93
CA LEU A 623 18.18 -3.30 1.97
C LEU A 623 18.77 -2.44 3.06
N ARG A 624 19.39 -1.32 2.69
CA ARG A 624 20.01 -0.40 3.65
C ARG A 624 19.97 1.01 3.10
N THR A 625 19.67 1.94 3.98
CA THR A 625 19.70 3.36 3.66
C THR A 625 21.15 3.89 3.67
N PRO A 626 21.50 4.84 2.79
CA PRO A 626 20.65 5.46 1.77
C PRO A 626 20.57 4.73 0.43
N ASP A 627 21.60 3.96 0.03
CA ASP A 627 21.90 3.68 -1.38
C ASP A 627 22.16 2.20 -1.71
N VAL A 628 21.70 1.27 -0.86
CA VAL A 628 21.85 -0.17 -1.10
C VAL A 628 20.48 -0.82 -1.31
N PHE A 629 20.30 -1.39 -2.50
CA PHE A 629 19.04 -2.02 -2.89
C PHE A 629 19.29 -3.33 -3.65
N VAL A 630 18.26 -4.16 -3.70
CA VAL A 630 18.25 -5.43 -4.41
C VAL A 630 17.25 -5.38 -5.54
N THR A 631 17.62 -5.98 -6.67
CA THR A 631 16.71 -6.27 -7.77
C THR A 631 16.56 -7.78 -7.92
N CYS A 632 15.31 -8.24 -8.09
CA CYS A 632 14.99 -9.64 -8.31
C CYS A 632 14.34 -9.83 -9.69
N SER A 633 14.82 -10.81 -10.43
CA SER A 633 14.31 -11.18 -11.74
C SER A 633 13.27 -12.31 -11.66
N TYR A 634 12.18 -12.13 -12.39
CA TYR A 634 11.10 -13.10 -12.43
C TYR A 634 11.45 -14.35 -13.25
N ASP A 635 12.22 -14.25 -14.33
CA ASP A 635 12.40 -15.38 -15.27
C ASP A 635 13.60 -16.28 -14.93
N ASP A 636 14.74 -15.70 -14.55
CA ASP A 636 16.01 -16.40 -14.35
C ASP A 636 16.39 -16.58 -12.87
N GLY A 637 15.52 -16.13 -11.95
CA GLY A 637 15.72 -16.24 -10.51
C GLY A 637 16.93 -15.46 -9.98
N LEU A 638 17.48 -14.55 -10.78
CA LEU A 638 18.69 -13.82 -10.44
C LEU A 638 18.38 -12.67 -9.47
N VAL A 639 19.13 -12.64 -8.37
CA VAL A 639 19.11 -11.59 -7.37
C VAL A 639 20.43 -10.83 -7.44
N LYS A 640 20.35 -9.50 -7.52
CA LYS A 640 21.51 -8.62 -7.53
C LYS A 640 21.39 -7.56 -6.47
N GLU A 641 22.47 -7.34 -5.75
CA GLU A 641 22.61 -6.25 -4.81
C GLU A 641 23.44 -5.13 -5.41
N TRP A 642 22.87 -3.93 -5.36
CA TRP A 642 23.39 -2.72 -5.97
C TRP A 642 23.75 -1.69 -4.92
N HIS A 643 24.89 -1.05 -5.12
CA HIS A 643 25.41 0.03 -4.29
C HIS A 643 25.56 1.26 -5.18
N VAL A 644 24.98 2.38 -4.75
CA VAL A 644 25.15 3.68 -5.41
C VAL A 644 26.21 4.50 -4.65
N TYR A 645 27.18 5.04 -5.38
CA TYR A 645 28.24 5.91 -4.87
C TYR A 645 28.23 7.26 -5.61
N ASP A 646 28.59 8.35 -4.94
CA ASP A 646 28.35 9.71 -5.46
C ASP A 646 29.58 10.49 -5.90
N GLU A 647 30.69 10.34 -5.19
CA GLU A 647 31.89 11.15 -5.41
C GLU A 647 33.04 10.22 -5.70
N PRO A 648 33.96 10.55 -6.64
CA PRO A 648 34.05 11.79 -7.41
C PRO A 648 33.22 11.73 -8.70
N GLU A 649 32.80 10.52 -9.09
CA GLU A 649 31.90 10.22 -10.18
C GLU A 649 30.81 9.30 -9.62
N ALA A 650 29.60 9.49 -10.12
CA ALA A 650 28.48 8.64 -9.78
C ALA A 650 28.77 7.22 -10.29
N LEU A 651 28.64 6.23 -9.42
CA LEU A 651 28.92 4.83 -9.74
C LEU A 651 27.80 3.92 -9.22
N LEU A 652 27.37 2.99 -10.07
CA LEU A 652 26.46 1.90 -9.70
C LEU A 652 27.24 0.58 -9.76
N LEU A 653 27.43 -0.06 -8.61
CA LEU A 653 28.17 -1.32 -8.51
C LEU A 653 27.27 -2.48 -8.10
N CYS A 654 27.38 -3.61 -8.79
CA CYS A 654 26.77 -4.87 -8.36
C CYS A 654 27.70 -5.56 -7.36
N ALA A 655 27.43 -5.46 -6.07
CA ALA A 655 28.29 -6.00 -5.01
C ALA A 655 28.13 -7.51 -4.85
N ARG A 656 26.90 -8.02 -4.95
CA ARG A 656 26.59 -9.45 -4.85
C ARG A 656 25.60 -9.86 -5.93
N ARG A 657 25.74 -11.10 -6.39
CA ARG A 657 24.75 -11.76 -7.23
C ARG A 657 24.60 -13.22 -6.81
N PHE A 658 23.38 -13.71 -6.80
CA PHE A 658 23.08 -15.12 -6.59
C PHE A 658 21.81 -15.49 -7.36
N ALA A 659 21.65 -16.77 -7.67
CA ALA A 659 20.44 -17.29 -8.28
C ALA A 659 19.66 -18.08 -7.23
N LEU A 660 18.33 -17.92 -7.22
CA LEU A 660 17.46 -18.73 -6.39
C LEU A 660 17.46 -20.16 -6.95
N ALA A 661 17.83 -21.14 -6.13
CA ALA A 661 17.73 -22.54 -6.53
C ALA A 661 16.26 -22.98 -6.44
N PRO A 662 15.70 -23.64 -7.48
CA PRO A 662 14.36 -24.21 -7.39
C PRO A 662 14.30 -25.24 -6.27
N MET A 663 13.26 -25.18 -5.44
CA MET A 663 13.00 -26.24 -4.48
C MET A 663 12.48 -27.47 -5.23
N HIS A 664 13.25 -28.57 -5.24
CA HIS A 664 12.77 -29.84 -5.77
C HIS A 664 11.44 -30.19 -5.11
N LYS A 665 10.37 -30.38 -5.91
CA LYS A 665 9.09 -30.87 -5.42
C LYS A 665 9.36 -32.13 -4.59
N PRO A 666 8.90 -32.24 -3.33
CA PRO A 666 8.92 -33.53 -2.65
C PRO A 666 8.16 -34.49 -3.56
N LYS A 667 8.76 -35.65 -3.87
CA LYS A 667 8.08 -36.74 -4.58
C LYS A 667 6.84 -37.08 -3.76
N THR A 668 5.69 -36.53 -4.14
CA THR A 668 4.40 -37.00 -3.67
C THR A 668 4.36 -38.48 -4.01
N ALA A 669 4.41 -39.30 -2.96
CA ALA A 669 4.28 -40.74 -3.07
C ALA A 669 3.08 -41.02 -3.97
N ASN A 670 3.33 -41.78 -5.04
CA ASN A 670 2.35 -42.27 -5.98
C ASN A 670 1.12 -42.78 -5.21
N VAL A 671 0.03 -42.02 -5.21
CA VAL A 671 -1.29 -42.61 -5.04
C VAL A 671 -1.54 -43.35 -6.35
N ALA A 672 -1.22 -44.63 -6.32
CA ALA A 672 -1.46 -45.56 -7.40
C ALA A 672 -2.96 -45.56 -7.74
N ILE A 673 -3.32 -44.92 -8.85
CA ILE A 673 -4.52 -45.30 -9.58
C ILE A 673 -4.14 -46.57 -10.33
N ALA A 674 -4.59 -47.69 -9.81
CA ALA A 674 -4.41 -48.99 -10.42
C ALA A 674 -5.08 -49.03 -11.80
N GLY A 675 -4.34 -49.53 -12.79
CA GLY A 675 -4.91 -50.16 -13.98
C GLY A 675 -4.35 -49.66 -15.31
N SER A 676 -3.26 -50.26 -15.78
CA SER A 676 -3.10 -50.77 -17.16
C SER A 676 -1.65 -51.20 -17.40
N ASN A 677 -1.45 -52.51 -17.61
CA ASN A 677 -0.19 -53.10 -18.05
C ASN A 677 0.18 -52.66 -19.48
N SER A 678 1.45 -52.33 -19.73
CA SER A 678 2.27 -52.94 -20.79
C SER A 678 3.70 -52.37 -20.78
N ASP A 679 4.63 -53.29 -20.50
CA ASP A 679 6.01 -53.50 -20.94
C ASP A 679 7.02 -52.36 -21.17
N GLU A 680 8.19 -52.65 -20.60
CA GLU A 680 9.50 -52.02 -20.66
C GLU A 680 9.98 -51.71 -22.09
N VAL A 681 10.46 -50.47 -22.33
CA VAL A 681 11.57 -50.20 -23.25
C VAL A 681 12.47 -49.09 -22.66
N SER A 682 13.74 -49.45 -22.61
CA SER A 682 15.00 -48.74 -22.33
C SER A 682 15.08 -47.21 -22.40
N ALA A 683 15.91 -46.71 -21.46
CA ALA A 683 16.71 -45.49 -21.45
C ALA A 683 16.75 -44.68 -22.77
N ASP A 684 16.28 -43.44 -22.68
CA ASP A 684 16.70 -42.34 -23.55
C ASP A 684 16.87 -41.08 -22.69
N ASP A 685 18.07 -40.51 -22.74
CA ASP A 685 18.47 -39.25 -22.10
C ASP A 685 17.80 -38.07 -22.82
N GLY A 686 16.49 -37.90 -22.61
CA GLY A 686 15.68 -36.84 -23.18
C GLY A 686 15.33 -35.76 -22.16
N GLU A 687 16.04 -34.63 -22.23
CA GLU A 687 15.65 -33.29 -21.77
C GLU A 687 14.67 -33.25 -20.59
N ASP A 688 15.21 -33.26 -19.37
CA ASP A 688 14.51 -32.74 -18.19
C ASP A 688 14.02 -31.32 -18.55
N GLY A 689 12.71 -31.20 -18.79
CA GLY A 689 12.09 -29.94 -19.15
C GLY A 689 12.41 -28.88 -18.11
N ASP A 690 13.08 -27.81 -18.56
CA ASP A 690 13.44 -26.62 -17.79
C ASP A 690 12.29 -26.18 -16.90
N VAL A 691 12.34 -26.54 -15.61
CA VAL A 691 11.50 -25.92 -14.60
C VAL A 691 12.04 -24.51 -14.43
N VAL A 692 11.34 -23.54 -15.03
CA VAL A 692 11.68 -22.10 -15.02
C VAL A 692 11.87 -21.63 -13.57
N GLY A 693 13.14 -21.53 -13.15
CA GLY A 693 13.55 -21.10 -11.81
C GLY A 693 13.50 -19.59 -11.69
N GLY A 694 12.33 -19.05 -11.38
CA GLY A 694 12.06 -17.61 -11.29
C GLY A 694 11.81 -17.09 -9.88
N ILE A 695 11.72 -15.77 -9.67
CA ILE A 695 11.25 -15.16 -8.40
C ILE A 695 9.85 -14.57 -8.60
N SER A 696 8.85 -15.17 -7.94
CA SER A 696 7.45 -14.71 -8.00
C SER A 696 7.27 -13.37 -7.26
N CYS A 697 7.69 -13.34 -5.99
CA CYS A 697 7.53 -12.20 -5.10
C CYS A 697 8.71 -12.08 -4.13
N ALA A 698 8.96 -10.85 -3.68
CA ALA A 698 10.03 -10.52 -2.76
C ALA A 698 9.58 -9.47 -1.74
N ALA A 699 10.06 -9.59 -0.52
CA ALA A 699 9.89 -8.61 0.55
C ALA A 699 11.23 -8.40 1.26
N ALA A 700 11.48 -7.20 1.75
CA ALA A 700 12.68 -6.91 2.53
C ALA A 700 12.35 -6.07 3.75
N TYR A 701 13.20 -6.20 4.77
CA TYR A 701 13.14 -5.36 5.95
C TYR A 701 14.49 -4.68 6.18
N PRO A 702 14.62 -3.40 5.79
CA PRO A 702 15.91 -2.71 5.77
C PRO A 702 16.61 -2.67 7.12
N ALA A 703 15.86 -2.47 8.21
CA ALA A 703 16.44 -2.32 9.54
C ALA A 703 17.18 -3.59 10.04
N PHE A 704 16.88 -4.76 9.48
CA PHE A 704 17.57 -6.02 9.79
C PHE A 704 18.40 -6.57 8.61
N GLY A 705 18.47 -5.87 7.47
CA GLY A 705 19.10 -6.40 6.27
C GLY A 705 18.51 -7.76 5.83
N ALA A 706 17.22 -7.96 6.07
CA ALA A 706 16.55 -9.23 5.79
C ALA A 706 15.88 -9.18 4.41
N LEU A 707 16.01 -10.27 3.65
CA LEU A 707 15.39 -10.46 2.35
C LEU A 707 14.62 -11.78 2.34
N PHE A 708 13.40 -11.74 1.83
CA PHE A 708 12.47 -12.86 1.74
C PHE A 708 12.06 -13.04 0.29
N LEU A 709 12.21 -14.25 -0.23
CA LEU A 709 11.98 -14.58 -1.63
C LEU A 709 11.05 -15.79 -1.75
N VAL A 710 10.22 -15.80 -2.78
CA VAL A 710 9.41 -16.97 -3.16
C VAL A 710 9.70 -17.27 -4.62
N GLY A 711 10.01 -18.54 -4.92
CA GLY A 711 10.22 -18.98 -6.29
C GLY A 711 8.93 -18.95 -7.12
N ALA A 712 9.07 -18.92 -8.44
CA ALA A 712 7.94 -19.07 -9.35
C ALA A 712 7.24 -20.42 -9.12
N PHE A 713 5.92 -20.39 -8.97
CA PHE A 713 5.11 -21.59 -8.69
C PHE A 713 5.48 -22.33 -7.39
N GLU A 714 6.12 -21.65 -6.43
CA GLU A 714 6.45 -22.19 -5.11
C GLU A 714 5.48 -21.67 -4.03
N SER A 715 5.29 -22.46 -2.98
CA SER A 715 4.51 -22.11 -1.79
C SER A 715 5.40 -21.91 -0.54
N VAL A 716 6.70 -21.71 -0.76
CA VAL A 716 7.72 -21.68 0.28
C VAL A 716 8.41 -20.32 0.29
N ILE A 717 8.53 -19.72 1.46
CA ILE A 717 9.29 -18.47 1.63
C ILE A 717 10.72 -18.84 1.98
N GLN A 718 11.66 -18.52 1.10
CA GLN A 718 13.09 -18.65 1.34
C GLN A 718 13.62 -17.37 1.99
N THR A 719 14.36 -17.52 3.09
CA THR A 719 14.76 -16.37 3.92
C THR A 719 16.26 -16.20 3.95
N TYR A 720 16.68 -14.98 3.63
CA TYR A 720 18.05 -14.59 3.53
C TYR A 720 18.31 -13.51 4.56
N SER A 721 19.03 -13.92 5.59
CA SER A 721 19.68 -12.99 6.49
C SER A 721 20.97 -12.57 5.82
N LEU A 722 21.05 -11.35 5.31
CA LEU A 722 22.34 -10.78 4.88
C LEU A 722 23.09 -10.29 6.14
N THR A 723 23.16 -11.16 7.17
CA THR A 723 23.88 -10.94 8.43
C THR A 723 25.34 -11.29 8.24
N GLU A 724 26.04 -10.44 7.51
CA GLU A 724 27.44 -10.05 7.68
C GLU A 724 27.80 -9.18 6.49
N VAL A 725 27.63 -7.89 6.70
CA VAL A 725 28.48 -6.91 6.05
C VAL A 725 29.28 -6.24 7.16
N ALA A 726 30.04 -7.04 7.91
CA ALA A 726 31.23 -6.53 8.58
C ALA A 726 32.19 -6.19 7.44
N GLY A 727 32.19 -4.92 7.02
CA GLY A 727 33.01 -4.45 5.91
C GLY A 727 32.61 -5.05 4.55
N CYS A 728 31.54 -4.55 3.93
CA CYS A 728 31.67 -4.31 2.49
C CYS A 728 32.71 -3.21 2.47
N GLU A 729 33.98 -3.55 2.26
CA GLU A 729 34.98 -2.53 2.04
C GLU A 729 34.44 -1.69 0.88
N PRO A 730 34.08 -0.41 1.13
CA PRO A 730 33.90 0.49 0.01
C PRO A 730 35.18 0.40 -0.85
N PRO A 731 35.14 0.70 -2.16
CA PRO A 731 36.38 0.85 -2.93
C PRO A 731 37.37 1.68 -2.10
N ARG A 732 38.67 1.34 -2.09
CA ARG A 732 39.67 1.82 -1.10
C ARG A 732 39.67 3.33 -0.85
N ASP A 733 39.15 4.09 -1.79
CA ASP A 733 39.01 5.52 -1.77
C ASP A 733 37.61 6.02 -1.39
N TYR A 734 36.68 5.22 -0.87
CA TYR A 734 35.30 5.64 -0.53
C TYR A 734 34.99 5.40 0.96
N VAL A 735 34.14 6.23 1.56
CA VAL A 735 33.68 6.11 2.95
C VAL A 735 32.22 6.51 3.08
N TYR A 736 31.50 5.86 4.01
CA TYR A 736 30.16 6.30 4.40
C TYR A 736 30.26 7.34 5.51
N ASN A 737 29.77 8.57 5.26
CA ASN A 737 29.89 9.68 6.20
C ASN A 737 28.72 9.80 7.20
N GLY A 738 27.84 8.80 7.27
CA GLY A 738 26.61 8.86 8.08
C GLY A 738 25.36 9.30 7.31
N HIS A 739 25.52 9.88 6.11
CA HIS A 739 24.43 10.38 5.26
C HIS A 739 24.47 9.90 3.80
N LYS A 740 25.66 9.76 3.20
CA LYS A 740 25.89 9.25 1.85
C LYS A 740 27.30 8.62 1.73
N THR A 741 27.54 7.89 0.65
CA THR A 741 28.85 7.30 0.36
C THR A 741 29.66 8.21 -0.56
N VAL A 742 30.84 8.65 -0.10
CA VAL A 742 31.70 9.67 -0.75
C VAL A 742 33.13 9.18 -0.94
N ARG A 743 33.85 9.67 -1.95
CA ARG A 743 35.30 9.38 -2.10
C ARG A 743 36.13 10.20 -1.10
N LEU A 744 37.04 9.53 -0.40
CA LEU A 744 38.11 10.12 0.39
C LEU A 744 39.05 10.94 -0.50
N PRO A 745 39.47 12.15 -0.06
CA PRO A 745 40.55 12.88 -0.72
C PRO A 745 41.79 11.99 -0.86
N ALA A 746 42.53 12.13 -1.97
CA ALA A 746 43.73 11.31 -2.22
C ALA A 746 44.76 11.38 -1.07
N SER A 747 44.80 12.49 -0.32
CA SER A 747 45.66 12.68 0.85
C SER A 747 45.22 11.91 2.11
N MET A 748 44.00 11.38 2.16
CA MET A 748 43.45 10.64 3.30
C MET A 748 43.25 9.14 3.02
N ALA A 749 43.33 8.72 1.76
CA ALA A 749 43.13 7.33 1.36
C ALA A 749 44.25 6.39 1.85
N GLU A 750 45.48 6.88 2.02
CA GLU A 750 46.60 6.09 2.56
C GLU A 750 46.60 6.04 4.11
N ASP A 751 46.26 7.14 4.78
CA ASP A 751 46.33 7.24 6.25
C ASP A 751 45.25 6.41 6.98
N VAL A 752 44.03 6.31 6.42
CA VAL A 752 42.90 5.60 7.06
C VAL A 752 43.10 4.07 7.08
N TYR A 753 43.80 3.51 6.09
CA TYR A 753 44.08 2.06 6.02
C TYR A 753 45.24 1.63 6.94
N HIS A 754 46.05 2.56 7.43
CA HIS A 754 47.09 2.28 8.42
C HIS A 754 46.58 2.32 9.87
N GLU A 755 45.42 2.90 10.14
CA GLU A 755 44.85 3.06 11.50
C GLU A 755 43.69 2.11 11.85
N LEU A 756 43.20 1.28 10.92
CA LEU A 756 42.22 0.25 11.26
C LEU A 756 42.93 -0.98 11.87
N PRO A 757 42.78 -1.26 13.18
CA PRO A 757 43.32 -2.49 13.74
C PRO A 757 42.60 -3.67 13.09
N ALA A 758 43.37 -4.64 12.60
CA ALA A 758 42.84 -5.92 12.16
C ALA A 758 42.00 -6.53 13.30
N LYS A 759 40.67 -6.52 13.14
CA LYS A 759 39.72 -7.29 13.93
C LYS A 759 38.62 -7.84 13.05
#